data_AF-A0A4R5HES1-F1
#
_entry.id   AF-A0A4R5HES1-F1
#
_cell.length_a   1.000
_cell.length_b   1.000
_cell.length_c   1.000
_cell.angle_alpha   90.00
_cell.angle_beta   90.00
_cell.angle_gamma   90.00
#
_symmetry.space_group_name_H-M   'P 1'
#
loop_
_entity.id
_entity.type
_entity.pdbx_description
1 polymer ?
#
loop_
_entity_poly.entity_id
_entity_poly.type
_entity_poly.pdbx_seq_one_letter_code
_entity_poly.pdbx_strand_id
1 'polypeptide(L)'
;MEFLKQVLRTIALGIGFVFSGIKKLILGIFHWVLGVFAALWVFWLSLGPKWLRVTFAIFAVLFGGYWAAKGFVKPKLTNENIYQVHYLNDGWTMDERETFYYTPQGTELLGLEYEWFINLELPLSQELMVTEENMRGWGFIMSPAQRPSDRNPGNLPVGFGRHTDPKTGRQKLDIGCAACHTGELHYKGMALRVDGGQSMQSIPTAKRGEFITTLGASVFETLLNPVKWNRFATRVVGRDQDARDTLKKDVWVFAKTLKHFVSTAGAAKYYPVEEGRGRTDAVGRIANIVFGYDLDEPNNYRVANAPASYPFIWDIWRFDWVQYTGFTNQAMARNVGESLGVLAPIKLVDDEGNLLPPGEFGESVIDIDGMHCVEGVLRDLKPPKWPEEILGKINIDKAKRGKALFADQCAACHGPHISESYEWEVAQTDDQNPANQASVNSRWDMAGEITYRDGKAYRKDWRERVWALPWIDTDVIGTDSTLADNYVDTTYDATKLVPGSEPVNAGNGLQVLLNRLVPQLYEKWDVTPEQIASYDGLNVPFRIENKRAYKSRPLHGVWATPPFLHNGSVPTIYDLLSPLRARPKTFYSGNREYDPNRLGYVSKSAEGAFLHDTSIKGNMNTGHLFTDVQMPGRIGDLLSEQQRMDIIEYIKVMGNPDFSEALGGDPLNWDNYLKAPQTTELELACQRSHKVHVTQVLQSPVEELNTQGGN
;
A
#
# COMPACT_ATOMS: atom_id res chain seq x y z
N MET A 1 31.44 10.73 68.65
CA MET A 1 30.10 11.37 68.63
C MET A 1 30.17 12.89 68.47
N GLU A 2 31.09 13.59 69.16
CA GLU A 2 31.34 15.03 68.93
C GLU A 2 31.86 15.38 67.53
N PHE A 3 32.83 14.63 67.02
CA PHE A 3 33.38 14.84 65.67
C PHE A 3 32.29 14.79 64.58
N LEU A 4 31.34 13.86 64.70
CA LEU A 4 30.21 13.74 63.78
C LEU A 4 29.26 14.94 63.84
N LYS A 5 29.02 15.50 65.03
CA LYS A 5 28.23 16.73 65.21
C LYS A 5 28.92 17.95 64.58
N GLN A 6 30.25 18.01 64.62
CA GLN A 6 31.04 19.11 64.05
C GLN A 6 31.10 19.04 62.52
N VAL A 7 31.25 17.84 61.96
CA VAL A 7 31.16 17.60 60.50
C VAL A 7 29.76 17.93 59.98
N LEU A 8 28.70 17.47 60.65
CA LEU A 8 27.31 17.77 60.26
C LEU A 8 26.98 19.27 60.32
N ARG A 9 27.48 20.00 61.33
CA ARG A 9 27.35 21.48 61.39
C ARG A 9 28.07 22.17 60.24
N THR A 10 29.25 21.70 59.87
CA THR A 10 30.05 22.27 58.77
C THR A 10 29.39 22.02 57.42
N ILE A 11 28.83 20.82 57.21
CA ILE A 11 28.03 20.49 56.02
C ILE A 11 26.73 21.32 55.97
N ALA A 12 26.02 21.47 57.09
CA ALA A 12 24.80 22.30 57.15
C ALA A 12 25.09 23.79 56.86
N LEU A 13 26.21 24.32 57.34
CA LEU A 13 26.68 25.68 57.01
C LEU A 13 27.07 25.81 55.53
N GLY A 14 27.75 24.80 54.96
CA GLY A 14 28.09 24.74 53.55
C GLY A 14 26.86 24.68 52.64
N ILE A 15 25.87 23.83 52.98
CA ILE A 15 24.58 23.72 52.29
C ILE A 15 23.82 25.05 52.40
N GLY A 16 23.78 25.68 53.58
CA GLY A 16 23.14 26.99 53.78
C GLY A 16 23.78 28.11 52.97
N PHE A 17 25.10 28.11 52.82
CA PHE A 17 25.83 29.07 51.98
C PHE A 17 25.55 28.85 50.49
N VAL A 18 25.53 27.59 50.03
CA VAL A 18 25.15 27.22 48.65
C VAL A 18 23.69 27.59 48.36
N PHE A 19 22.76 27.31 49.28
CA PHE A 19 21.35 27.69 49.13
C PHE A 19 21.16 29.21 49.09
N SER A 20 21.91 29.96 49.92
CA SER A 20 21.91 31.43 49.89
C SER A 20 22.47 31.97 48.57
N GLY A 21 23.55 31.37 48.06
CA GLY A 21 24.14 31.69 46.76
C GLY A 21 23.17 31.43 45.60
N ILE A 22 22.52 30.25 45.57
CA ILE A 22 21.51 29.89 44.57
C ILE A 22 20.31 30.84 44.66
N LYS A 23 19.82 31.15 45.86
CA LYS A 23 18.72 32.10 46.06
C LYS A 23 19.06 33.50 45.55
N LYS A 24 20.27 34.00 45.83
CA LYS A 24 20.77 35.28 45.29
C LYS A 24 20.92 35.26 43.78
N LEU A 25 21.38 34.14 43.20
CA LEU A 25 21.49 33.96 41.75
C LEU A 25 20.10 33.98 41.09
N ILE A 26 19.14 33.23 41.62
CA ILE A 26 17.75 33.22 41.13
C ILE A 26 17.11 34.60 41.24
N LEU A 27 17.27 35.29 42.37
CA LEU A 27 16.82 36.67 42.55
C LEU A 27 17.52 37.62 41.56
N GLY A 28 18.83 37.46 41.33
CA GLY A 28 19.58 38.25 40.37
C GLY A 28 19.08 38.07 38.94
N ILE A 29 18.87 36.82 38.52
CA ILE A 29 18.28 36.47 37.22
C ILE A 29 16.87 37.06 37.11
N PHE A 30 16.05 36.94 38.15
CA PHE A 30 14.70 37.49 38.16
C PHE A 30 14.68 39.02 38.01
N HIS A 31 15.53 39.75 38.73
CA HIS A 31 15.65 41.20 38.59
C HIS A 31 16.21 41.61 37.23
N TRP A 32 17.16 40.85 36.68
CA TRP A 32 17.69 41.09 35.34
C TRP A 32 16.60 40.90 34.28
N VAL A 33 15.81 39.83 34.36
CA VAL A 33 14.66 39.58 33.47
C VAL A 33 13.62 40.69 33.60
N LEU A 34 13.28 41.12 34.81
CA LEU A 34 12.40 42.27 35.05
C LEU A 34 12.95 43.57 34.44
N GLY A 35 14.26 43.81 34.56
CA GLY A 35 14.94 44.95 33.95
C GLY A 35 14.87 44.91 32.41
N VAL A 36 15.05 43.72 31.81
CA VAL A 36 14.88 43.52 30.37
C VAL A 36 13.42 43.79 29.95
N PHE A 37 12.43 43.28 30.68
CA PHE A 37 11.02 43.56 30.39
C PHE A 37 10.69 45.05 30.52
N ALA A 38 11.19 45.73 31.55
CA ALA A 38 11.01 47.17 31.72
C ALA A 38 11.65 47.96 30.57
N ALA A 39 12.87 47.59 30.16
CA ALA A 39 13.55 48.21 29.02
C ALA A 39 12.80 47.98 27.70
N LEU A 40 12.30 46.75 27.46
CA LEU A 40 11.47 46.41 26.31
C LEU A 40 10.13 47.16 26.32
N TRP A 41 9.55 47.40 27.50
CA TRP A 41 8.31 48.16 27.65
C TRP A 41 8.50 49.65 27.36
N VAL A 42 9.60 50.24 27.85
CA VAL A 42 9.97 51.63 27.54
C VAL A 42 10.28 51.78 26.06
N PHE A 43 11.05 50.83 25.48
CA PHE A 43 11.30 50.78 24.05
C PHE A 43 9.99 50.67 23.26
N TRP A 44 9.08 49.77 23.67
CA TRP A 44 7.76 49.62 23.06
C TRP A 44 6.96 50.92 23.08
N LEU A 45 6.94 51.63 24.21
CA LEU A 45 6.28 52.94 24.33
C LEU A 45 6.92 54.01 23.44
N SER A 46 8.24 53.92 23.18
CA SER A 46 8.99 54.87 22.35
C SER A 46 8.80 54.68 20.84
N LEU A 47 8.27 53.54 20.38
CA LEU A 47 8.05 53.22 18.96
C LEU A 47 6.97 54.08 18.28
N GLY A 48 6.28 54.95 19.03
CA GLY A 48 5.36 55.96 18.49
C GLY A 48 3.94 55.90 19.06
N PRO A 49 2.96 56.53 18.38
CA PRO A 49 1.59 56.64 18.88
C PRO A 49 0.92 55.27 19.04
N LYS A 50 -0.11 55.20 19.91
CA LYS A 50 -0.78 53.93 20.26
C LYS A 50 -1.25 53.14 19.03
N TRP A 51 -1.76 53.81 18.00
CA TRP A 51 -2.22 53.15 16.77
C TRP A 51 -1.08 52.40 16.06
N LEU A 52 0.11 52.99 15.94
CA LEU A 52 1.27 52.38 15.30
C LEU A 52 1.75 51.13 16.07
N ARG A 53 1.73 51.20 17.40
CA ARG A 53 2.08 50.08 18.29
C ARG A 53 1.06 48.94 18.19
N VAL A 54 -0.24 49.26 18.15
CA VAL A 54 -1.31 48.27 17.91
C VAL A 54 -1.14 47.62 16.54
N THR A 55 -0.88 48.42 15.49
CA THR A 55 -0.60 47.91 14.14
C THR A 55 0.62 46.98 14.13
N PHE A 56 1.73 47.35 14.75
CA PHE A 56 2.91 46.49 14.85
C PHE A 56 2.61 45.19 15.60
N ALA A 57 1.87 45.25 16.70
CA ALA A 57 1.47 44.05 17.45
C ALA A 57 0.60 43.11 16.59
N ILE A 58 -0.36 43.66 15.84
CA ILE A 58 -1.17 42.90 14.89
C ILE A 58 -0.27 42.25 13.83
N PHE A 59 0.64 43.01 13.21
CA PHE A 59 1.57 42.45 12.22
C PHE A 59 2.46 41.35 12.82
N ALA A 60 2.98 41.52 14.03
CA ALA A 60 3.79 40.51 14.70
C ALA A 60 2.98 39.23 14.98
N VAL A 61 1.72 39.36 15.41
CA VAL A 61 0.82 38.22 15.62
C VAL A 61 0.48 37.52 14.31
N LEU A 62 0.16 38.27 13.24
CA LEU A 62 -0.13 37.71 11.93
C LEU A 62 1.10 37.03 11.32
N PHE A 63 2.29 37.65 11.45
CA PHE A 63 3.54 37.08 10.96
C PHE A 63 3.93 35.82 11.74
N GLY A 64 3.89 35.87 13.07
CA GLY A 64 4.14 34.70 13.93
C GLY A 64 3.13 33.58 13.67
N GLY A 65 1.85 33.92 13.53
CA GLY A 65 0.78 32.99 13.17
C GLY A 65 0.97 32.35 11.79
N TYR A 66 1.37 33.13 10.78
CA TYR A 66 1.67 32.62 9.45
C TYR A 66 2.85 31.63 9.47
N TRP A 67 3.95 31.96 10.15
CA TRP A 67 5.10 31.05 10.24
C TRP A 67 4.80 29.80 11.08
N ALA A 68 4.02 29.93 12.16
CA ALA A 68 3.54 28.79 12.93
C ALA A 68 2.63 27.88 12.08
N ALA A 69 1.70 28.46 11.32
CA ALA A 69 0.84 27.72 10.41
C ALA A 69 1.65 27.04 9.31
N LYS A 70 2.61 27.74 8.69
CA LYS A 70 3.52 27.20 7.67
C LYS A 70 4.36 26.03 8.21
N GLY A 71 4.87 26.15 9.44
CA GLY A 71 5.56 25.05 10.10
C GLY A 71 4.63 23.87 10.43
N PHE A 72 3.37 24.14 10.77
CA PHE A 72 2.38 23.11 11.09
C PHE A 72 1.97 22.29 9.86
N VAL A 73 1.82 22.93 8.69
CA VAL A 73 1.44 22.27 7.42
C VAL A 73 2.64 21.82 6.58
N LYS A 74 3.87 21.99 7.07
CA LYS A 74 5.08 21.54 6.37
C LYS A 74 4.97 20.04 6.09
N PRO A 75 5.20 19.59 4.84
CA PRO A 75 5.19 18.16 4.54
C PRO A 75 6.33 17.44 5.28
N LYS A 76 6.07 16.18 5.63
CA LYS A 76 7.01 15.29 6.30
C LYS A 76 7.68 14.42 5.23
N LEU A 77 8.84 14.89 4.75
CA LEU A 77 9.53 14.32 3.60
C LEU A 77 10.87 13.72 4.02
N THR A 78 11.17 12.54 3.50
CA THR A 78 12.53 11.99 3.47
C THR A 78 13.33 12.68 2.36
N ASN A 79 14.66 12.73 2.52
CA ASN A 79 15.55 13.23 1.47
C ASN A 79 16.30 12.06 0.83
N GLU A 80 16.31 12.02 -0.50
CA GLU A 80 16.87 10.93 -1.28
C GLU A 80 17.70 11.50 -2.44
N ASN A 81 18.96 11.10 -2.52
CA ASN A 81 19.86 11.51 -3.59
C ASN A 81 20.09 10.32 -4.52
N ILE A 82 19.41 10.33 -5.67
CA ILE A 82 19.48 9.25 -6.67
C ILE A 82 20.00 9.83 -7.98
N TYR A 83 21.04 9.21 -8.53
CA TYR A 83 21.66 9.65 -9.79
C TYR A 83 21.30 8.75 -10.97
N GLN A 84 20.99 7.48 -10.71
CA GLN A 84 20.67 6.49 -11.73
C GLN A 84 19.77 5.38 -11.17
N VAL A 85 19.07 4.69 -12.07
CA VAL A 85 18.22 3.53 -11.76
C VAL A 85 18.82 2.29 -12.39
N HIS A 86 18.85 1.19 -11.63
CA HIS A 86 19.19 -0.14 -12.08
C HIS A 86 18.01 -1.08 -11.76
N TYR A 87 17.48 -1.77 -12.76
CA TYR A 87 16.38 -2.72 -12.58
C TYR A 87 16.93 -4.08 -12.19
N LEU A 88 16.41 -4.65 -11.09
CA LEU A 88 16.89 -5.92 -10.54
C LEU A 88 16.17 -7.15 -11.14
N ASN A 89 14.98 -6.95 -11.68
CA ASN A 89 14.15 -8.02 -12.21
C ASN A 89 14.36 -8.19 -13.71
N ASP A 90 14.47 -9.45 -14.14
CA ASP A 90 14.39 -9.86 -15.54
C ASP A 90 12.94 -10.22 -15.92
N GLY A 91 12.71 -10.49 -17.21
CA GLY A 91 11.44 -11.02 -17.72
C GLY A 91 10.54 -9.99 -18.40
N TRP A 92 10.79 -8.68 -18.19
CA TRP A 92 10.04 -7.61 -18.84
C TRP A 92 10.89 -6.72 -19.73
N THR A 93 10.37 -6.45 -20.92
CA THR A 93 10.73 -5.30 -21.74
C THR A 93 10.36 -3.99 -21.03
N MET A 94 10.84 -2.85 -21.54
CA MET A 94 10.42 -1.56 -21.02
C MET A 94 8.93 -1.28 -21.26
N ASP A 95 8.35 -1.81 -22.34
CA ASP A 95 6.92 -1.64 -22.63
C ASP A 95 6.04 -2.38 -21.62
N GLU A 96 6.34 -3.65 -21.34
CA GLU A 96 5.63 -4.44 -20.32
C GLU A 96 5.74 -3.82 -18.93
N ARG A 97 6.92 -3.26 -18.61
CA ARG A 97 7.12 -2.53 -17.36
C ARG A 97 6.27 -1.27 -17.29
N GLU A 98 6.18 -0.48 -18.36
CA GLU A 98 5.27 0.67 -18.41
C GLU A 98 3.80 0.25 -18.35
N THR A 99 3.44 -0.87 -18.98
CA THR A 99 2.11 -1.47 -18.87
C THR A 99 1.80 -1.78 -17.41
N PHE A 100 2.70 -2.42 -16.67
CA PHE A 100 2.52 -2.66 -15.23
C PHE A 100 2.45 -1.35 -14.43
N TYR A 101 3.26 -0.35 -14.76
CA TYR A 101 3.35 0.91 -14.02
C TYR A 101 2.14 1.84 -14.19
N TYR A 102 1.50 1.85 -15.37
CA TYR A 102 0.57 2.90 -15.74
C TYR A 102 -0.77 2.41 -16.30
N THR A 103 -1.01 1.09 -16.35
CA THR A 103 -2.36 0.59 -16.66
C THR A 103 -3.31 0.94 -15.49
N PRO A 104 -4.43 1.63 -15.77
CA PRO A 104 -5.39 1.98 -14.73
C PRO A 104 -6.12 0.74 -14.22
N GLN A 105 -6.61 0.80 -12.99
CA GLN A 105 -7.52 -0.22 -12.43
C GLN A 105 -8.97 0.25 -12.41
N GLY A 106 -9.22 1.54 -12.62
CA GLY A 106 -10.50 2.20 -12.37
C GLY A 106 -10.64 2.75 -10.95
N THR A 107 -9.53 3.11 -10.29
CA THR A 107 -9.54 3.74 -8.96
C THR A 107 -9.60 5.26 -9.08
N GLU A 108 -10.25 5.98 -8.16
CA GLU A 108 -10.44 7.44 -8.33
C GLU A 108 -10.06 8.33 -7.15
N LEU A 109 -9.46 7.84 -6.06
CA LEU A 109 -9.15 8.64 -4.85
C LEU A 109 -10.27 9.66 -4.49
N LEU A 110 -11.51 9.17 -4.38
CA LEU A 110 -12.73 9.95 -4.15
C LEU A 110 -13.17 10.85 -5.32
N GLY A 111 -12.83 10.50 -6.56
CA GLY A 111 -13.19 11.25 -7.77
C GLY A 111 -12.22 12.37 -8.13
N LEU A 112 -10.99 12.36 -7.57
CA LEU A 112 -9.98 13.38 -7.83
C LEU A 112 -9.59 13.40 -9.31
N GLU A 113 -9.63 14.58 -9.93
CA GLU A 113 -9.25 14.71 -11.33
C GLU A 113 -7.75 14.77 -11.52
N TYR A 114 -7.29 14.16 -12.61
CA TYR A 114 -5.88 14.07 -12.98
C TYR A 114 -5.23 15.46 -13.08
N GLU A 115 -5.89 16.36 -13.81
CA GLU A 115 -5.41 17.74 -14.01
C GLU A 115 -5.39 18.55 -12.72
N TRP A 116 -6.26 18.24 -11.75
CA TRP A 116 -6.22 18.93 -10.46
C TRP A 116 -5.00 18.49 -9.68
N PHE A 117 -4.77 17.18 -9.60
CA PHE A 117 -3.68 16.59 -8.83
C PHE A 117 -2.31 17.17 -9.22
N ILE A 118 -2.00 17.25 -10.52
CA ILE A 118 -0.71 17.77 -11.01
C ILE A 118 -0.54 19.29 -10.83
N ASN A 119 -1.63 20.03 -10.62
CA ASN A 119 -1.63 21.49 -10.53
C ASN A 119 -1.82 22.04 -9.10
N LEU A 120 -2.05 21.17 -8.11
CA LEU A 120 -2.13 21.55 -6.71
C LEU A 120 -0.77 22.01 -6.17
N GLU A 121 -0.81 23.06 -5.35
CA GLU A 121 0.37 23.61 -4.67
C GLU A 121 0.38 23.20 -3.19
N LEU A 122 1.56 22.90 -2.65
CA LEU A 122 1.77 22.59 -1.23
C LEU A 122 1.18 23.68 -0.32
N PRO A 123 0.69 23.31 0.89
CA PRO A 123 0.05 24.27 1.78
C PRO A 123 0.96 25.46 2.15
N LEU A 124 0.45 26.68 2.07
CA LEU A 124 1.17 27.94 2.32
C LEU A 124 2.48 28.11 1.51
N SER A 125 2.56 27.43 0.36
CA SER A 125 3.64 27.48 -0.63
C SER A 125 3.10 27.74 -2.04
N GLN A 126 3.99 28.13 -2.94
CA GLN A 126 3.73 28.18 -4.40
C GLN A 126 4.30 26.96 -5.13
N GLU A 127 5.05 26.11 -4.43
CA GLU A 127 5.60 24.88 -4.96
C GLU A 127 4.47 23.89 -5.28
N LEU A 128 4.55 23.22 -6.43
CA LEU A 128 3.62 22.14 -6.76
C LEU A 128 3.79 20.97 -5.78
N MET A 129 2.69 20.32 -5.45
CA MET A 129 2.71 19.15 -4.59
C MET A 129 3.40 17.97 -5.27
N VAL A 130 3.19 17.82 -6.59
CA VAL A 130 3.69 16.71 -7.40
C VAL A 130 5.00 17.11 -8.05
N THR A 131 6.07 17.15 -7.25
CA THR A 131 7.46 17.29 -7.74
C THR A 131 8.23 16.00 -7.47
N GLU A 132 9.32 15.78 -8.20
CA GLU A 132 10.21 14.62 -7.99
C GLU A 132 10.64 14.48 -6.52
N GLU A 133 11.05 15.59 -5.90
CA GLU A 133 11.50 15.64 -4.50
C GLU A 133 10.36 15.34 -3.51
N ASN A 134 9.19 15.95 -3.69
CA ASN A 134 8.05 15.74 -2.78
C ASN A 134 7.53 14.31 -2.87
N MET A 135 7.34 13.79 -4.07
CA MET A 135 6.81 12.44 -4.25
C MET A 135 7.78 11.38 -3.73
N ARG A 136 9.09 11.51 -4.02
CA ARG A 136 10.11 10.65 -3.40
C ARG A 136 10.16 10.78 -1.88
N GLY A 137 10.00 11.99 -1.36
CA GLY A 137 9.98 12.25 0.08
C GLY A 137 8.81 11.59 0.81
N TRP A 138 7.72 11.24 0.12
CA TRP A 138 6.63 10.39 0.65
C TRP A 138 6.81 8.89 0.36
N GLY A 139 7.93 8.50 -0.25
CA GLY A 139 8.27 7.12 -0.57
C GLY A 139 7.70 6.62 -1.89
N PHE A 140 7.17 7.51 -2.74
CA PHE A 140 6.82 7.17 -4.11
C PHE A 140 8.06 7.04 -4.99
N ILE A 141 7.90 6.32 -6.08
CA ILE A 141 9.01 5.97 -6.97
C ILE A 141 8.95 6.86 -8.21
N MET A 142 9.96 7.71 -8.38
CA MET A 142 10.18 8.51 -9.58
C MET A 142 11.62 8.35 -10.03
N SER A 143 11.85 8.14 -11.33
CA SER A 143 13.21 8.07 -11.87
C SER A 143 13.88 9.45 -11.89
N PRO A 144 15.22 9.56 -11.76
CA PRO A 144 15.91 10.84 -11.81
C PRO A 144 15.74 11.47 -13.19
N ALA A 145 15.34 12.74 -13.22
CA ALA A 145 15.05 13.47 -14.45
C ALA A 145 13.98 12.78 -15.34
N GLN A 146 13.00 12.12 -14.72
CA GLN A 146 11.85 11.51 -15.41
C GLN A 146 11.14 12.57 -16.27
N ARG A 147 10.71 12.16 -17.47
CA ARG A 147 9.98 12.99 -18.42
C ARG A 147 8.60 12.40 -18.69
N PRO A 148 7.61 13.23 -19.08
CA PRO A 148 6.36 12.74 -19.60
C PRO A 148 6.54 11.71 -20.73
N SER A 149 5.66 10.71 -20.76
CA SER A 149 5.50 9.75 -21.86
C SER A 149 4.03 9.66 -22.27
N ASP A 150 3.71 8.93 -23.34
CA ASP A 150 2.32 8.75 -23.80
C ASP A 150 1.44 8.08 -22.73
N ARG A 151 2.00 7.11 -21.99
CA ARG A 151 1.31 6.44 -20.86
C ARG A 151 1.38 7.23 -19.55
N ASN A 152 2.34 8.16 -19.41
CA ASN A 152 2.48 9.01 -18.23
C ASN A 152 2.68 10.50 -18.59
N PRO A 153 1.65 11.16 -19.13
CA PRO A 153 1.78 12.53 -19.65
C PRO A 153 1.94 13.58 -18.54
N GLY A 154 1.46 13.30 -17.33
CA GLY A 154 1.61 14.17 -16.15
C GLY A 154 2.93 13.96 -15.40
N ASN A 155 3.84 13.13 -15.92
CA ASN A 155 5.13 12.81 -15.29
C ASN A 155 4.99 12.34 -13.82
N LEU A 156 4.02 11.47 -13.57
CA LEU A 156 3.68 10.97 -12.24
C LEU A 156 4.59 9.82 -11.78
N PRO A 157 4.62 9.49 -10.48
CA PRO A 157 5.33 8.32 -9.97
C PRO A 157 4.81 6.99 -10.53
N VAL A 158 5.60 5.94 -10.38
CA VAL A 158 5.19 4.56 -10.67
C VAL A 158 3.87 4.24 -9.96
N GLY A 159 2.91 3.70 -10.70
CA GLY A 159 1.58 3.36 -10.20
C GLY A 159 0.58 4.51 -10.18
N PHE A 160 0.92 5.70 -10.69
CA PHE A 160 -0.03 6.80 -10.84
C PHE A 160 -0.33 7.01 -12.32
N GLY A 161 -1.58 6.80 -12.71
CA GLY A 161 -2.07 6.90 -14.08
C GLY A 161 -3.36 7.71 -14.18
N ARG A 162 -4.12 7.45 -15.23
CA ARG A 162 -5.44 8.03 -15.46
C ARG A 162 -6.33 7.12 -16.27
N HIS A 163 -7.63 7.27 -16.07
CA HIS A 163 -8.65 6.76 -16.98
C HIS A 163 -9.69 7.84 -17.27
N THR A 164 -10.44 7.62 -18.35
CA THR A 164 -11.56 8.49 -18.72
C THR A 164 -12.81 8.02 -17.96
N ASP A 165 -13.43 8.89 -17.19
CA ASP A 165 -14.77 8.63 -16.65
C ASP A 165 -15.77 8.60 -17.83
N PRO A 166 -16.44 7.46 -18.09
CA PRO A 166 -17.33 7.33 -19.24
C PRO A 166 -18.57 8.23 -19.16
N LYS A 167 -18.96 8.69 -17.96
CA LYS A 167 -20.13 9.58 -17.79
C LYS A 167 -19.81 11.02 -18.12
N THR A 168 -18.63 11.48 -17.73
CA THR A 168 -18.26 12.91 -17.82
C THR A 168 -17.25 13.19 -18.91
N GLY A 169 -16.56 12.17 -19.44
CA GLY A 169 -15.45 12.31 -20.37
C GLY A 169 -14.18 12.90 -19.73
N ARG A 170 -14.16 13.11 -18.41
CA ARG A 170 -13.04 13.74 -17.69
C ARG A 170 -12.00 12.71 -17.29
N GLN A 171 -10.74 13.14 -17.24
CA GLN A 171 -9.63 12.30 -16.79
C GLN A 171 -9.56 12.26 -15.26
N LYS A 172 -9.68 11.07 -14.69
CA LYS A 172 -9.58 10.82 -13.25
C LYS A 172 -8.19 10.31 -12.90
N LEU A 173 -7.73 10.62 -11.68
CA LEU A 173 -6.48 10.10 -11.18
C LEU A 173 -6.66 8.63 -10.79
N ASP A 174 -5.86 7.75 -11.38
CA ASP A 174 -5.85 6.32 -11.06
C ASP A 174 -4.58 5.95 -10.31
N ILE A 175 -4.73 5.13 -9.26
CA ILE A 175 -3.65 4.51 -8.51
C ILE A 175 -3.63 3.01 -8.79
N GLY A 176 -2.67 2.59 -9.61
CA GLY A 176 -2.42 1.23 -10.07
C GLY A 176 -1.72 0.31 -9.06
N CYS A 177 -1.71 -1.00 -9.35
CA CYS A 177 -1.07 -2.03 -8.51
C CYS A 177 0.39 -1.68 -8.21
N ALA A 178 1.08 -1.11 -9.20
CA ALA A 178 2.49 -0.75 -9.12
C ALA A 178 2.81 0.29 -8.03
N ALA A 179 1.84 1.09 -7.57
CA ALA A 179 2.04 2.05 -6.49
C ALA A 179 2.35 1.35 -5.14
N CYS A 180 1.77 0.15 -4.96
CA CYS A 180 1.95 -0.68 -3.77
C CYS A 180 3.00 -1.79 -4.00
N HIS A 181 3.03 -2.33 -5.22
CA HIS A 181 3.78 -3.52 -5.60
C HIS A 181 5.00 -3.23 -6.49
N THR A 182 5.63 -2.06 -6.31
CA THR A 182 6.97 -1.78 -6.83
C THR A 182 7.83 -1.28 -5.69
N GLY A 183 8.98 -1.93 -5.49
CA GLY A 183 9.95 -1.56 -4.45
C GLY A 183 11.17 -0.83 -5.04
N GLU A 184 11.94 -0.18 -4.19
CA GLU A 184 13.21 0.43 -4.58
C GLU A 184 14.15 0.52 -3.39
N LEU A 185 15.40 0.12 -3.60
CA LEU A 185 16.49 0.18 -2.61
C LEU A 185 17.50 1.22 -3.07
N HIS A 186 18.12 1.95 -2.14
CA HIS A 186 19.16 2.93 -2.46
C HIS A 186 20.51 2.45 -1.95
N TYR A 187 21.53 2.50 -2.79
CA TYR A 187 22.88 2.16 -2.38
C TYR A 187 23.87 3.06 -3.11
N LYS A 188 24.63 3.87 -2.34
CA LYS A 188 25.66 4.78 -2.87
C LYS A 188 25.15 5.70 -4.00
N GLY A 189 23.92 6.21 -3.86
CA GLY A 189 23.29 7.12 -4.83
C GLY A 189 22.66 6.45 -6.05
N MET A 190 22.58 5.11 -6.08
CA MET A 190 21.89 4.36 -7.12
C MET A 190 20.58 3.77 -6.57
N ALA A 191 19.52 3.90 -7.34
CA ALA A 191 18.23 3.27 -7.08
C ALA A 191 18.18 1.89 -7.73
N LEU A 192 18.07 0.85 -6.93
CA LEU A 192 17.84 -0.52 -7.35
C LEU A 192 16.34 -0.76 -7.36
N ARG A 193 15.75 -0.72 -8.55
CA ARG A 193 14.31 -0.90 -8.76
C ARG A 193 13.95 -2.38 -8.66
N VAL A 194 12.94 -2.67 -7.85
CA VAL A 194 12.41 -4.02 -7.64
C VAL A 194 10.98 -4.05 -8.19
N ASP A 195 10.84 -4.48 -9.43
CA ASP A 195 9.53 -4.69 -10.05
C ASP A 195 8.79 -5.83 -9.33
N GLY A 196 7.49 -5.64 -9.10
CA GLY A 196 6.71 -6.56 -8.25
C GLY A 196 7.14 -6.57 -6.77
N GLY A 197 7.97 -5.63 -6.32
CA GLY A 197 8.50 -5.54 -4.96
C GLY A 197 7.59 -4.85 -3.95
N GLN A 198 8.12 -4.61 -2.75
CA GLN A 198 7.42 -3.92 -1.67
C GLN A 198 7.68 -2.41 -1.72
N SER A 199 6.63 -1.61 -1.94
CA SER A 199 6.74 -0.14 -1.89
C SER A 199 6.94 0.39 -0.46
N MET A 200 7.48 1.60 -0.35
CA MET A 200 7.68 2.31 0.93
C MET A 200 6.90 3.63 1.02
N GLN A 201 5.82 3.75 0.23
CA GLN A 201 5.00 4.96 0.16
C GLN A 201 4.15 5.18 1.42
N SER A 202 3.61 6.40 1.58
CA SER A 202 2.87 6.86 2.77
C SER A 202 1.36 7.11 2.58
N ILE A 203 0.75 6.75 1.43
CA ILE A 203 -0.69 6.89 1.09
C ILE A 203 -1.60 6.59 2.29
N PRO A 204 -1.50 5.42 2.97
CA PRO A 204 -2.52 5.06 3.93
C PRO A 204 -2.31 5.77 5.30
N THR A 205 -1.14 6.39 5.51
CA THR A 205 -0.80 7.08 6.76
C THR A 205 -1.51 8.43 6.90
N ALA A 206 -2.51 8.49 7.76
CA ALA A 206 -3.26 9.71 8.10
C ALA A 206 -2.59 10.56 9.20
N LYS A 207 -1.27 10.75 9.14
CA LYS A 207 -0.53 11.66 10.03
C LYS A 207 -0.17 12.96 9.33
N ARG A 208 -0.07 14.03 10.13
CA ARG A 208 0.27 15.37 9.67
C ARG A 208 1.56 15.38 8.84
N GLY A 209 1.45 15.91 7.63
CA GLY A 209 2.57 16.10 6.71
C GLY A 209 2.81 14.90 5.79
N GLU A 210 2.16 13.76 6.02
CA GLU A 210 2.15 12.63 5.07
C GLU A 210 1.19 12.92 3.91
N PHE A 211 1.43 12.25 2.78
CA PHE A 211 0.82 12.52 1.48
C PHE A 211 -0.68 12.86 1.53
N ILE A 212 -1.52 11.99 2.09
CA ILE A 212 -2.98 12.18 2.02
C ILE A 212 -3.46 13.39 2.85
N THR A 213 -2.80 13.67 3.98
CA THR A 213 -3.14 14.84 4.80
C THR A 213 -2.68 16.14 4.15
N THR A 214 -1.54 16.12 3.46
CA THR A 214 -1.04 17.25 2.69
C THR A 214 -1.90 17.48 1.45
N LEU A 215 -2.34 16.44 0.74
CA LEU A 215 -3.29 16.55 -0.37
C LEU A 215 -4.58 17.26 0.08
N GLY A 216 -5.19 16.79 1.18
CA GLY A 216 -6.39 17.43 1.72
C GLY A 216 -6.15 18.89 2.10
N ALA A 217 -5.06 19.20 2.81
CA ALA A 217 -4.71 20.57 3.15
C ALA A 217 -4.50 21.47 1.91
N SER A 218 -3.86 20.95 0.85
CA SER A 218 -3.65 21.66 -0.42
C SER A 218 -4.97 21.99 -1.11
N VAL A 219 -5.92 21.05 -1.13
CA VAL A 219 -7.26 21.25 -1.70
C VAL A 219 -8.02 22.34 -0.95
N PHE A 220 -8.09 22.23 0.38
CA PHE A 220 -8.79 23.23 1.20
C PHE A 220 -8.15 24.61 1.12
N GLU A 221 -6.82 24.71 1.19
CA GLU A 221 -6.16 26.01 1.05
C GLU A 221 -6.35 26.62 -0.35
N THR A 222 -6.32 25.79 -1.40
CA THR A 222 -6.59 26.25 -2.78
C THR A 222 -7.98 26.87 -2.91
N LEU A 223 -9.00 26.29 -2.26
CA LEU A 223 -10.37 26.82 -2.26
C LEU A 223 -10.51 28.13 -1.47
N LEU A 224 -9.77 28.27 -0.35
CA LEU A 224 -9.92 29.38 0.59
C LEU A 224 -9.01 30.57 0.29
N ASN A 225 -7.91 30.36 -0.42
CA ASN A 225 -6.93 31.39 -0.77
C ASN A 225 -7.17 31.91 -2.20
N PRO A 226 -7.71 33.13 -2.40
CA PRO A 226 -8.05 33.63 -3.74
C PRO A 226 -6.86 33.72 -4.69
N VAL A 227 -5.66 33.97 -4.16
CA VAL A 227 -4.44 34.11 -4.97
C VAL A 227 -3.98 32.73 -5.46
N LYS A 228 -4.03 31.71 -4.60
CA LYS A 228 -3.73 30.32 -4.97
C LYS A 228 -4.80 29.76 -5.92
N TRP A 229 -6.08 29.98 -5.62
CA TRP A 229 -7.20 29.66 -6.50
C TRP A 229 -6.97 30.21 -7.91
N ASN A 230 -6.55 31.48 -8.02
CA ASN A 230 -6.33 32.10 -9.31
C ASN A 230 -5.25 31.40 -10.13
N ARG A 231 -4.12 31.01 -9.51
CA ARG A 231 -3.06 30.25 -10.18
C ARG A 231 -3.54 28.86 -10.59
N PHE A 232 -4.14 28.11 -9.66
CA PHE A 232 -4.69 26.78 -9.91
C PHE A 232 -5.67 26.80 -11.09
N ALA A 233 -6.71 27.62 -11.02
CA ALA A 233 -7.73 27.71 -12.06
C ALA A 233 -7.15 28.14 -13.42
N THR A 234 -6.14 29.03 -13.42
CA THR A 234 -5.45 29.43 -14.66
C THR A 234 -4.71 28.25 -15.30
N ARG A 235 -4.07 27.37 -14.51
CA ARG A 235 -3.38 26.20 -15.04
C ARG A 235 -4.35 25.14 -15.57
N VAL A 236 -5.49 24.95 -14.90
CA VAL A 236 -6.44 23.87 -15.23
C VAL A 236 -7.41 24.24 -16.37
N VAL A 237 -8.02 25.43 -16.33
CA VAL A 237 -9.06 25.84 -17.32
C VAL A 237 -8.79 27.19 -17.98
N GLY A 238 -7.64 27.83 -17.70
CA GLY A 238 -7.30 29.14 -18.25
C GLY A 238 -8.08 30.29 -17.61
N ARG A 239 -8.40 31.32 -18.42
CA ARG A 239 -9.02 32.58 -17.96
C ARG A 239 -10.51 32.69 -18.25
N ASP A 240 -11.12 31.66 -18.84
CA ASP A 240 -12.56 31.63 -19.09
C ASP A 240 -13.35 31.61 -17.78
N GLN A 241 -14.28 32.55 -17.58
CA GLN A 241 -14.91 32.72 -16.26
C GLN A 241 -15.94 31.63 -15.96
N ASP A 242 -16.69 31.17 -16.95
CA ASP A 242 -17.72 30.13 -16.78
C ASP A 242 -17.09 28.77 -16.45
N ALA A 243 -15.98 28.44 -17.13
CA ALA A 243 -15.19 27.25 -16.83
C ALA A 243 -14.58 27.31 -15.42
N ARG A 244 -14.13 28.49 -14.96
CA ARG A 244 -13.59 28.67 -13.61
C ARG A 244 -14.66 28.56 -12.53
N ASP A 245 -15.86 29.08 -12.78
CA ASP A 245 -16.98 28.96 -11.84
C ASP A 245 -17.46 27.52 -11.73
N THR A 246 -17.44 26.78 -12.85
CA THR A 246 -17.71 25.33 -12.88
C THR A 246 -16.64 24.56 -12.12
N LEU A 247 -15.36 24.77 -12.44
CA LEU A 247 -14.23 24.18 -11.72
C LEU A 247 -14.31 24.44 -10.21
N LYS A 248 -14.70 25.65 -9.80
CA LYS A 248 -14.87 25.99 -8.39
C LYS A 248 -15.94 25.15 -7.72
N LYS A 249 -17.09 24.98 -8.37
CA LYS A 249 -18.18 24.13 -7.86
C LYS A 249 -17.71 22.69 -7.72
N ASP A 250 -17.02 22.16 -8.73
CA ASP A 250 -16.56 20.77 -8.75
C ASP A 250 -15.52 20.49 -7.65
N VAL A 251 -14.53 21.38 -7.49
CA VAL A 251 -13.53 21.24 -6.42
C VAL A 251 -14.19 21.39 -5.04
N TRP A 252 -15.23 22.22 -4.89
CA TRP A 252 -16.04 22.27 -3.66
C TRP A 252 -16.81 20.98 -3.39
N VAL A 253 -17.36 20.32 -4.42
CA VAL A 253 -18.01 19.01 -4.28
C VAL A 253 -16.98 17.98 -3.84
N PHE A 254 -15.84 17.90 -4.50
CA PHE A 254 -14.74 17.02 -4.11
C PHE A 254 -14.28 17.26 -2.66
N ALA A 255 -14.12 18.52 -2.24
CA ALA A 255 -13.75 18.86 -0.87
C ALA A 255 -14.81 18.41 0.17
N LYS A 256 -16.09 18.42 -0.20
CA LYS A 256 -17.17 17.86 0.64
C LYS A 256 -17.08 16.33 0.71
N THR A 257 -16.86 15.65 -0.41
CA THR A 257 -16.66 14.19 -0.46
C THR A 257 -15.46 13.78 0.40
N LEU A 258 -14.33 14.48 0.24
CA LEU A 258 -13.15 14.26 1.07
C LEU A 258 -13.44 14.46 2.56
N LYS A 259 -14.13 15.56 2.92
CA LYS A 259 -14.53 15.81 4.31
C LYS A 259 -15.43 14.70 4.86
N HIS A 260 -16.39 14.24 4.06
CA HIS A 260 -17.30 13.16 4.44
C HIS A 260 -16.51 11.88 4.70
N PHE A 261 -15.68 11.45 3.75
CA PHE A 261 -14.83 10.26 3.86
C PHE A 261 -13.94 10.28 5.12
N VAL A 262 -13.21 11.38 5.38
CA VAL A 262 -12.33 11.46 6.57
C VAL A 262 -13.09 11.53 7.89
N SER A 263 -14.40 11.79 7.85
CA SER A 263 -15.29 11.73 9.03
C SER A 263 -15.97 10.38 9.20
N THR A 264 -15.93 9.52 8.18
CA THR A 264 -16.57 8.19 8.13
C THR A 264 -15.53 7.08 7.93
N ALA A 265 -15.48 6.40 6.78
CA ALA A 265 -14.57 5.27 6.51
C ALA A 265 -13.10 5.62 6.69
N GLY A 266 -12.70 6.86 6.39
CA GLY A 266 -11.33 7.36 6.56
C GLY A 266 -11.01 7.93 7.94
N ALA A 267 -11.94 7.86 8.91
CA ALA A 267 -11.76 8.49 10.20
C ALA A 267 -10.61 7.84 11.02
N ALA A 268 -9.70 8.66 11.52
CA ALA A 268 -8.51 8.21 12.25
C ALA A 268 -8.81 7.34 13.48
N LYS A 269 -10.00 7.44 14.08
CA LYS A 269 -10.43 6.58 15.20
C LYS A 269 -10.52 5.09 14.82
N TYR A 270 -10.72 4.79 13.53
CA TYR A 270 -10.77 3.43 13.01
C TYR A 270 -9.37 2.89 12.67
N TYR A 271 -8.34 3.74 12.64
CA TYR A 271 -6.96 3.36 12.33
C TYR A 271 -6.01 3.79 13.46
N PRO A 272 -6.16 3.22 14.68
CA PRO A 272 -5.41 3.66 15.85
C PRO A 272 -3.91 3.27 15.79
N VAL A 273 -3.56 2.23 15.03
CA VAL A 273 -2.18 1.85 14.77
C VAL A 273 -1.72 2.57 13.51
N GLU A 274 -0.67 3.38 13.64
CA GLU A 274 -0.09 4.07 12.50
C GLU A 274 0.56 3.06 11.55
N GLU A 275 0.05 2.99 10.32
CA GLU A 275 0.50 2.04 9.31
C GLU A 275 1.91 2.40 8.83
N GLY A 276 2.23 3.70 8.75
CA GLY A 276 3.55 4.19 8.40
C GLY A 276 3.90 3.94 6.93
N ARG A 277 5.19 3.75 6.66
CA ARG A 277 5.74 3.61 5.30
C ARG A 277 5.70 2.13 4.87
N GLY A 278 5.07 1.85 3.74
CA GLY A 278 5.08 0.52 3.11
C GLY A 278 4.13 -0.53 3.70
N ARG A 279 3.15 -0.11 4.52
CA ARG A 279 2.18 -1.00 5.15
C ARG A 279 0.77 -0.42 5.12
N THR A 280 -0.23 -1.30 5.15
CA THR A 280 -1.65 -0.94 5.19
C THR A 280 -2.47 -2.07 5.83
N ASP A 281 -3.53 -1.76 6.58
CA ASP A 281 -4.55 -2.75 6.96
C ASP A 281 -5.57 -2.87 5.82
N ALA A 282 -5.15 -3.52 4.72
CA ALA A 282 -5.92 -3.57 3.48
C ALA A 282 -7.32 -4.16 3.68
N VAL A 283 -7.42 -5.28 4.40
CA VAL A 283 -8.69 -5.99 4.58
C VAL A 283 -9.65 -5.18 5.46
N GLY A 284 -9.18 -4.62 6.58
CA GLY A 284 -10.00 -3.76 7.42
C GLY A 284 -10.45 -2.48 6.70
N ARG A 285 -9.58 -1.90 5.86
CA ARG A 285 -9.91 -0.73 5.02
C ARG A 285 -10.95 -1.05 3.95
N ILE A 286 -10.75 -2.12 3.18
CA ILE A 286 -11.71 -2.58 2.17
C ILE A 286 -13.08 -2.77 2.83
N ALA A 287 -13.14 -3.44 3.97
CA ALA A 287 -14.40 -3.69 4.64
C ALA A 287 -15.09 -2.41 5.16
N ASN A 288 -14.33 -1.45 5.70
CA ASN A 288 -14.88 -0.14 6.10
C ASN A 288 -15.38 0.68 4.90
N ILE A 289 -14.70 0.61 3.76
CA ILE A 289 -15.11 1.30 2.53
C ILE A 289 -16.36 0.62 1.97
N VAL A 290 -16.28 -0.66 1.65
CA VAL A 290 -17.34 -1.38 0.94
C VAL A 290 -18.58 -1.56 1.82
N PHE A 291 -18.44 -2.11 3.03
CA PHE A 291 -19.60 -2.44 3.86
C PHE A 291 -20.10 -1.27 4.70
N GLY A 292 -19.27 -0.26 4.93
CA GLY A 292 -19.63 0.92 5.71
C GLY A 292 -20.02 2.12 4.87
N TYR A 293 -19.15 2.51 3.93
CA TYR A 293 -19.30 3.72 3.14
C TYR A 293 -20.14 3.50 1.88
N ASP A 294 -19.80 2.51 1.05
CA ASP A 294 -20.48 2.28 -0.24
C ASP A 294 -21.87 1.65 -0.08
N LEU A 295 -22.08 0.84 0.97
CA LEU A 295 -23.40 0.31 1.35
C LEU A 295 -24.25 1.27 2.19
N ASP A 296 -23.73 2.46 2.52
CA ASP A 296 -24.35 3.42 3.43
C ASP A 296 -24.83 2.75 4.73
N GLU A 297 -23.96 1.99 5.37
CA GLU A 297 -24.24 1.29 6.64
C GLU A 297 -23.22 1.70 7.72
N PRO A 298 -23.44 2.84 8.40
CA PRO A 298 -22.46 3.37 9.34
C PRO A 298 -22.22 2.46 10.56
N ASN A 299 -23.10 1.51 10.84
CA ASN A 299 -22.86 0.51 11.89
C ASN A 299 -21.82 -0.54 11.49
N ASN A 300 -21.37 -0.58 10.24
CA ASN A 300 -20.32 -1.49 9.76
C ASN A 300 -18.90 -0.95 9.90
N TYR A 301 -18.70 0.30 10.34
CA TYR A 301 -17.35 0.77 10.60
C TYR A 301 -16.70 0.01 11.77
N ARG A 302 -15.48 -0.48 11.55
CA ARG A 302 -14.69 -1.28 12.49
C ARG A 302 -13.30 -0.70 12.65
N VAL A 303 -12.65 -1.04 13.76
CA VAL A 303 -11.24 -0.72 13.99
C VAL A 303 -10.38 -1.64 13.12
N ALA A 304 -9.54 -1.04 12.28
CA ALA A 304 -8.52 -1.67 11.47
C ALA A 304 -7.15 -1.28 12.07
N ASN A 305 -6.57 -2.19 12.86
CA ASN A 305 -5.36 -1.95 13.65
C ASN A 305 -4.23 -2.95 13.36
N ALA A 306 -4.27 -3.65 12.23
CA ALA A 306 -3.30 -4.67 11.86
C ALA A 306 -2.65 -4.37 10.50
N PRO A 307 -1.82 -3.31 10.39
CA PRO A 307 -1.13 -3.01 9.14
C PRO A 307 -0.20 -4.13 8.70
N ALA A 308 -0.37 -4.57 7.46
CA ALA A 308 0.50 -5.53 6.79
C ALA A 308 1.39 -4.83 5.75
N SER A 309 2.63 -5.28 5.57
CA SER A 309 3.53 -4.77 4.52
C SER A 309 3.08 -5.22 3.15
N TYR A 310 3.22 -4.39 2.12
CA TYR A 310 2.86 -4.81 0.76
C TYR A 310 3.66 -6.04 0.31
N PRO A 311 3.03 -7.19 0.03
CA PRO A 311 3.77 -8.38 -0.36
C PRO A 311 4.39 -8.18 -1.75
N PHE A 312 5.56 -8.75 -1.98
CA PHE A 312 6.07 -8.87 -3.34
C PHE A 312 5.22 -9.84 -4.16
N ILE A 313 5.17 -9.67 -5.47
CA ILE A 313 4.17 -10.32 -6.33
C ILE A 313 4.74 -11.14 -7.50
N TRP A 314 6.06 -11.23 -7.67
CA TRP A 314 6.60 -12.29 -8.52
C TRP A 314 6.19 -13.66 -7.95
N ASP A 315 5.98 -14.62 -8.86
CA ASP A 315 5.50 -15.99 -8.59
C ASP A 315 4.05 -16.13 -8.04
N ILE A 316 3.29 -15.05 -7.78
CA ILE A 316 1.97 -15.21 -7.12
C ILE A 316 0.98 -16.05 -7.92
N TRP A 317 1.10 -16.04 -9.25
CA TRP A 317 0.26 -16.84 -10.14
C TRP A 317 0.46 -18.35 -9.96
N ARG A 318 1.58 -18.77 -9.35
CA ARG A 318 1.86 -20.17 -9.03
C ARG A 318 1.17 -20.62 -7.75
N PHE A 319 0.75 -19.68 -6.89
CA PHE A 319 0.21 -19.99 -5.57
C PHE A 319 -1.26 -20.41 -5.68
N ASP A 320 -1.67 -21.37 -4.86
CA ASP A 320 -3.07 -21.74 -4.75
C ASP A 320 -3.90 -20.72 -3.95
N TRP A 321 -3.28 -20.11 -2.92
CA TRP A 321 -3.89 -19.08 -2.10
C TRP A 321 -2.97 -17.87 -1.91
N VAL A 322 -3.55 -16.67 -1.95
CA VAL A 322 -2.82 -15.39 -1.89
C VAL A 322 -3.29 -14.52 -0.72
N GLN A 323 -2.64 -13.37 -0.51
CA GLN A 323 -2.72 -12.53 0.71
C GLN A 323 -2.04 -13.17 1.93
N TYR A 324 -1.65 -12.40 2.95
CA TYR A 324 -0.88 -12.98 4.08
C TYR A 324 -1.59 -14.10 4.82
N THR A 325 -2.92 -13.98 5.00
CA THR A 325 -3.76 -15.00 5.63
C THR A 325 -4.17 -16.11 4.65
N GLY A 326 -3.83 -15.99 3.36
CA GLY A 326 -4.16 -16.98 2.33
C GLY A 326 -5.66 -17.11 2.11
N PHE A 327 -6.43 -16.02 2.19
CA PHE A 327 -7.88 -16.11 2.29
C PHE A 327 -8.62 -16.16 0.95
N THR A 328 -7.95 -15.88 -0.17
CA THR A 328 -8.56 -15.85 -1.52
C THR A 328 -7.66 -16.53 -2.55
N ASN A 329 -8.24 -17.11 -3.60
CA ASN A 329 -7.54 -17.93 -4.61
C ASN A 329 -7.66 -17.43 -6.06
N GLN A 330 -8.68 -16.62 -6.39
CA GLN A 330 -9.01 -16.24 -7.77
C GLN A 330 -8.54 -14.81 -8.07
N ALA A 331 -7.79 -14.63 -9.16
CA ALA A 331 -7.04 -13.41 -9.46
C ALA A 331 -7.92 -12.17 -9.74
N MET A 332 -8.91 -12.27 -10.63
CA MET A 332 -9.82 -11.17 -10.94
C MET A 332 -10.70 -10.77 -9.75
N ALA A 333 -11.28 -11.74 -9.04
CA ALA A 333 -12.08 -11.46 -7.85
C ALA A 333 -11.26 -10.72 -6.78
N ARG A 334 -10.02 -11.19 -6.55
CA ARG A 334 -9.05 -10.49 -5.70
C ARG A 334 -8.81 -9.06 -6.18
N ASN A 335 -8.48 -8.89 -7.47
CA ASN A 335 -8.12 -7.59 -8.03
C ASN A 335 -9.28 -6.57 -8.00
N VAL A 336 -10.51 -7.02 -8.29
CA VAL A 336 -11.72 -6.20 -8.14
C VAL A 336 -11.90 -5.79 -6.67
N GLY A 337 -11.80 -6.74 -5.73
CA GLY A 337 -11.88 -6.45 -4.29
C GLY A 337 -10.82 -5.46 -3.80
N GLU A 338 -9.58 -5.58 -4.29
CA GLU A 338 -8.49 -4.66 -3.99
C GLU A 338 -8.72 -3.26 -4.59
N SER A 339 -9.24 -3.18 -5.82
CA SER A 339 -9.58 -1.92 -6.49
C SER A 339 -10.63 -1.14 -5.70
N LEU A 340 -11.66 -1.81 -5.17
CA LEU A 340 -12.64 -1.20 -4.26
C LEU A 340 -11.98 -0.64 -2.99
N GLY A 341 -10.99 -1.35 -2.43
CA GLY A 341 -10.19 -0.88 -1.30
C GLY A 341 -9.37 0.37 -1.57
N VAL A 342 -9.00 0.62 -2.83
CA VAL A 342 -8.27 1.80 -3.30
C VAL A 342 -9.23 2.83 -3.91
N LEU A 343 -10.52 2.77 -3.51
CA LEU A 343 -11.55 3.74 -3.86
C LEU A 343 -11.87 3.78 -5.36
N ALA A 344 -11.94 2.62 -6.00
CA ALA A 344 -12.70 2.47 -7.23
C ALA A 344 -14.18 2.77 -6.94
N PRO A 345 -14.81 3.71 -7.68
CA PRO A 345 -16.20 4.07 -7.43
C PRO A 345 -17.10 2.88 -7.71
N ILE A 346 -18.06 2.65 -6.82
CA ILE A 346 -19.08 1.63 -6.98
C ILE A 346 -20.43 2.17 -6.51
N LYS A 347 -21.48 1.94 -7.29
CA LYS A 347 -22.84 2.31 -6.90
C LYS A 347 -23.59 1.07 -6.40
N LEU A 348 -23.83 0.99 -5.09
CA LEU A 348 -24.52 -0.16 -4.46
C LEU A 348 -25.93 0.20 -3.96
N VAL A 349 -26.12 1.44 -3.54
CA VAL A 349 -27.37 1.95 -2.95
C VAL A 349 -27.86 3.21 -3.67
N ASP A 350 -29.15 3.52 -3.50
CA ASP A 350 -29.75 4.81 -3.90
C ASP A 350 -29.41 5.92 -2.89
N ASP A 351 -29.90 7.14 -3.15
CA ASP A 351 -29.64 8.31 -2.31
C ASP A 351 -30.31 8.20 -0.92
N GLU A 352 -31.28 7.29 -0.76
CA GLU A 352 -31.95 6.94 0.49
C GLU A 352 -31.27 5.77 1.24
N GLY A 353 -30.22 5.19 0.68
CA GLY A 353 -29.44 4.09 1.28
C GLY A 353 -30.05 2.69 1.08
N ASN A 354 -31.04 2.54 0.19
CA ASN A 354 -31.62 1.25 -0.18
C ASN A 354 -30.78 0.57 -1.25
N LEU A 355 -30.72 -0.77 -1.21
CA LEU A 355 -29.99 -1.56 -2.20
C LEU A 355 -30.54 -1.35 -3.62
N LEU A 356 -29.64 -1.10 -4.57
CA LEU A 356 -30.01 -0.97 -5.98
C LEU A 356 -30.46 -2.32 -6.59
N PRO A 357 -31.42 -2.27 -7.53
CA PRO A 357 -31.83 -3.46 -8.28
C PRO A 357 -30.70 -3.98 -9.18
N PRO A 358 -30.74 -5.26 -9.63
CA PRO A 358 -29.67 -5.87 -10.42
C PRO A 358 -29.20 -5.10 -11.67
N GLY A 359 -30.06 -4.30 -12.33
CA GLY A 359 -29.67 -3.51 -13.50
C GLY A 359 -28.90 -2.22 -13.20
N GLU A 360 -28.94 -1.74 -11.95
CA GLU A 360 -28.28 -0.49 -11.52
C GLU A 360 -27.17 -0.74 -10.50
N PHE A 361 -27.23 -1.89 -9.83
CA PHE A 361 -26.25 -2.30 -8.84
C PHE A 361 -24.89 -2.60 -9.47
N GLY A 362 -23.83 -2.14 -8.80
CA GLY A 362 -22.46 -2.47 -9.16
C GLY A 362 -21.88 -1.59 -10.26
N GLU A 363 -22.53 -0.46 -10.59
CA GLU A 363 -21.99 0.47 -11.56
C GLU A 363 -20.61 0.98 -11.09
N SER A 364 -19.58 0.66 -11.88
CA SER A 364 -18.19 0.98 -11.59
C SER A 364 -17.40 1.27 -12.87
N VAL A 365 -16.21 1.84 -12.71
CA VAL A 365 -15.23 2.14 -13.79
C VAL A 365 -14.02 1.21 -13.74
N ILE A 366 -14.08 0.12 -12.96
CA ILE A 366 -13.01 -0.88 -12.88
C ILE A 366 -12.65 -1.42 -14.27
N ASP A 367 -11.36 -1.38 -14.60
CA ASP A 367 -10.81 -1.77 -15.90
C ASP A 367 -10.50 -3.27 -15.94
N ILE A 368 -11.46 -4.07 -16.39
CA ILE A 368 -11.35 -5.54 -16.42
C ILE A 368 -10.30 -6.02 -17.43
N ASP A 369 -10.20 -5.38 -18.60
CA ASP A 369 -9.17 -5.69 -19.59
C ASP A 369 -7.77 -5.29 -19.09
N GLY A 370 -7.66 -4.12 -18.47
CA GLY A 370 -6.44 -3.64 -17.83
C GLY A 370 -5.96 -4.59 -16.71
N MET A 371 -6.86 -5.00 -15.83
CA MET A 371 -6.58 -5.99 -14.78
C MET A 371 -6.14 -7.33 -15.35
N HIS A 372 -6.82 -7.85 -16.38
CA HIS A 372 -6.42 -9.10 -17.02
C HIS A 372 -5.03 -8.99 -17.67
N CYS A 373 -4.76 -7.87 -18.35
CA CYS A 373 -3.46 -7.60 -18.96
C CYS A 373 -2.32 -7.56 -17.92
N VAL A 374 -2.50 -6.79 -16.84
CA VAL A 374 -1.52 -6.64 -15.76
C VAL A 374 -1.23 -7.97 -15.08
N GLU A 375 -2.26 -8.79 -14.81
CA GLU A 375 -2.06 -10.15 -14.28
C GLU A 375 -1.24 -11.01 -15.20
N GLY A 376 -1.46 -10.94 -16.52
CA GLY A 376 -0.70 -11.71 -17.49
C GLY A 376 0.76 -11.29 -17.55
N VAL A 377 1.04 -9.99 -17.68
CA VAL A 377 2.40 -9.43 -17.65
C VAL A 377 3.13 -9.86 -16.37
N LEU A 378 2.44 -9.86 -15.23
CA LEU A 378 3.00 -10.31 -13.95
C LEU A 378 3.47 -11.76 -13.95
N ARG A 379 2.90 -12.64 -14.79
CA ARG A 379 3.29 -14.05 -14.83
C ARG A 379 4.70 -14.28 -15.35
N ASP A 380 5.19 -13.36 -16.19
CA ASP A 380 6.52 -13.42 -16.79
C ASP A 380 7.61 -12.71 -15.96
N LEU A 381 7.21 -11.98 -14.90
CA LEU A 381 8.13 -11.31 -14.00
C LEU A 381 8.98 -12.32 -13.23
N LYS A 382 10.31 -12.23 -13.39
CA LYS A 382 11.25 -13.03 -12.60
C LYS A 382 11.59 -12.37 -11.26
N PRO A 383 11.96 -13.15 -10.23
CA PRO A 383 12.51 -12.60 -8.99
C PRO A 383 13.75 -11.71 -9.24
N PRO A 384 14.03 -10.73 -8.37
CA PRO A 384 15.20 -9.87 -8.50
C PRO A 384 16.52 -10.62 -8.32
N LYS A 385 17.48 -10.35 -9.20
CA LYS A 385 18.85 -10.90 -9.13
C LYS A 385 19.77 -10.00 -8.31
N TRP A 386 20.70 -10.61 -7.59
CA TRP A 386 21.74 -9.88 -6.87
C TRP A 386 22.76 -9.28 -7.85
N PRO A 387 22.93 -7.94 -7.89
CA PRO A 387 23.88 -7.28 -8.79
C PRO A 387 25.27 -7.23 -8.16
N GLU A 388 26.12 -8.22 -8.46
CA GLU A 388 27.48 -8.31 -7.87
C GLU A 388 28.34 -7.07 -8.15
N GLU A 389 28.11 -6.40 -9.27
CA GLU A 389 28.79 -5.18 -9.69
C GLU A 389 28.41 -3.94 -8.85
N ILE A 390 27.26 -3.99 -8.18
CA ILE A 390 26.77 -2.89 -7.33
C ILE A 390 26.90 -3.26 -5.85
N LEU A 391 26.32 -4.38 -5.42
CA LEU A 391 26.22 -4.78 -4.02
C LEU A 391 27.38 -5.66 -3.55
N GLY A 392 28.27 -6.07 -4.46
CA GLY A 392 29.47 -6.83 -4.17
C GLY A 392 29.34 -8.32 -4.48
N LYS A 393 30.50 -8.97 -4.61
CA LYS A 393 30.58 -10.39 -4.99
C LYS A 393 30.06 -11.34 -3.92
N ILE A 394 29.49 -12.45 -4.35
CA ILE A 394 29.00 -13.53 -3.53
C ILE A 394 30.14 -14.48 -3.17
N ASN A 395 30.22 -14.81 -1.88
CA ASN A 395 31.08 -15.87 -1.39
C ASN A 395 30.39 -17.23 -1.58
N ILE A 396 30.77 -17.94 -2.63
CA ILE A 396 30.16 -19.22 -3.03
C ILE A 396 30.27 -20.29 -1.92
N ASP A 397 31.38 -20.35 -1.18
CA ASP A 397 31.54 -21.34 -0.10
C ASP A 397 30.58 -21.07 1.07
N LYS A 398 30.38 -19.80 1.42
CA LYS A 398 29.35 -19.40 2.39
C LYS A 398 27.95 -19.73 1.88
N ALA A 399 27.64 -19.37 0.63
CA ALA A 399 26.34 -19.65 0.03
C ALA A 399 26.04 -21.16 -0.06
N LYS A 400 27.04 -22.02 -0.32
CA LYS A 400 26.88 -23.48 -0.26
C LYS A 400 26.49 -23.99 1.12
N ARG A 401 27.15 -23.50 2.17
CA ARG A 401 26.78 -23.84 3.56
C ARG A 401 25.40 -23.30 3.92
N GLY A 402 25.10 -22.08 3.48
CA GLY A 402 23.78 -21.45 3.64
C GLY A 402 22.67 -22.25 2.98
N LYS A 403 22.90 -22.76 1.77
CA LYS A 403 21.96 -23.64 1.05
C LYS A 403 21.66 -24.91 1.85
N ALA A 404 22.68 -25.56 2.42
CA ALA A 404 22.48 -26.74 3.25
C ALA A 404 21.67 -26.42 4.53
N LEU A 405 21.98 -25.30 5.19
CA LEU A 405 21.23 -24.84 6.36
C LEU A 405 19.78 -24.48 6.01
N PHE A 406 19.55 -23.87 4.86
CA PHE A 406 18.21 -23.53 4.39
C PHE A 406 17.36 -24.78 4.11
N ALA A 407 17.96 -25.79 3.47
CA ALA A 407 17.30 -27.06 3.22
C ALA A 407 16.88 -27.77 4.53
N ASP A 408 17.74 -27.70 5.56
CA ASP A 408 17.51 -28.31 6.86
C ASP A 408 16.49 -27.55 7.72
N GLN A 409 16.58 -26.21 7.78
CA GLN A 409 15.86 -25.40 8.77
C GLN A 409 14.71 -24.57 8.21
N CYS A 410 14.59 -24.42 6.88
CA CYS A 410 13.68 -23.42 6.28
C CYS A 410 12.77 -23.99 5.19
N ALA A 411 13.28 -24.90 4.35
CA ALA A 411 12.59 -25.37 3.14
C ALA A 411 11.25 -26.07 3.46
N ALA A 412 11.13 -26.72 4.62
CA ALA A 412 9.89 -27.38 5.04
C ALA A 412 8.68 -26.41 5.14
N CYS A 413 8.89 -25.14 5.47
CA CYS A 413 7.83 -24.14 5.43
C CYS A 413 7.86 -23.37 4.10
N HIS A 414 9.03 -22.92 3.67
CA HIS A 414 9.12 -21.98 2.56
C HIS A 414 9.04 -22.61 1.16
N GLY A 415 9.22 -23.92 1.00
CA GLY A 415 8.98 -24.62 -0.26
C GLY A 415 9.95 -24.24 -1.41
N PRO A 416 9.50 -24.37 -2.68
CA PRO A 416 8.11 -24.49 -3.11
C PRO A 416 7.52 -25.89 -2.88
N HIS A 417 6.29 -25.92 -2.36
CA HIS A 417 5.51 -27.14 -2.13
C HIS A 417 4.71 -27.47 -3.39
N ILE A 418 5.38 -28.08 -4.36
CA ILE A 418 4.80 -28.35 -5.68
C ILE A 418 3.75 -29.47 -5.57
N SER A 419 2.53 -29.18 -6.02
CA SER A 419 1.40 -30.12 -6.08
C SER A 419 0.90 -30.28 -7.52
N GLU A 420 0.17 -31.37 -7.77
CA GLU A 420 -0.75 -31.47 -8.90
C GLU A 420 -1.81 -30.36 -8.84
N SER A 421 -2.34 -30.01 -10.01
CA SER A 421 -3.37 -28.99 -10.13
C SER A 421 -4.70 -29.46 -9.56
N TYR A 422 -5.52 -28.50 -9.12
CA TYR A 422 -6.81 -28.80 -8.51
C TYR A 422 -7.89 -29.01 -9.56
N GLU A 423 -8.80 -29.94 -9.27
CA GLU A 423 -10.11 -30.04 -9.91
C GLU A 423 -11.16 -29.55 -8.91
N TRP A 424 -11.61 -28.32 -9.10
CA TRP A 424 -12.51 -27.65 -8.17
C TRP A 424 -13.94 -28.05 -8.45
N GLU A 425 -14.62 -28.71 -7.51
CA GLU A 425 -16.06 -28.98 -7.63
C GLU A 425 -16.82 -27.64 -7.64
N VAL A 426 -17.72 -27.49 -8.61
CA VAL A 426 -18.50 -26.27 -8.81
C VAL A 426 -20.00 -26.53 -8.60
N ALA A 427 -20.72 -25.50 -8.17
CA ALA A 427 -22.17 -25.56 -8.00
C ALA A 427 -22.87 -25.47 -9.35
N GLN A 428 -23.63 -26.51 -9.70
CA GLN A 428 -24.41 -26.55 -10.95
C GLN A 428 -25.70 -25.73 -10.86
N THR A 429 -26.23 -25.56 -9.66
CA THR A 429 -27.47 -24.84 -9.35
C THR A 429 -27.29 -24.00 -8.08
N ASP A 430 -28.12 -22.96 -7.91
CA ASP A 430 -27.96 -22.00 -6.80
C ASP A 430 -28.24 -22.61 -5.41
N ASP A 431 -28.86 -23.80 -5.34
CA ASP A 431 -29.04 -24.57 -4.10
C ASP A 431 -27.82 -25.45 -3.74
N GLN A 432 -26.82 -25.54 -4.63
CA GLN A 432 -25.59 -26.29 -4.37
C GLN A 432 -24.50 -25.38 -3.80
N ASN A 433 -23.76 -25.91 -2.83
CA ASN A 433 -22.59 -25.25 -2.25
C ASN A 433 -21.50 -26.28 -1.89
N PRO A 434 -20.85 -26.88 -2.90
CA PRO A 434 -19.93 -28.01 -2.69
C PRO A 434 -18.68 -27.63 -1.88
N ALA A 435 -18.31 -26.34 -1.87
CA ALA A 435 -17.14 -25.83 -1.17
C ALA A 435 -17.49 -25.11 0.17
N ASN A 436 -18.74 -25.22 0.65
CA ASN A 436 -19.19 -24.61 1.92
C ASN A 436 -18.83 -23.10 2.04
N GLN A 437 -19.06 -22.36 0.95
CA GLN A 437 -18.78 -20.93 0.84
C GLN A 437 -19.91 -20.09 1.43
N ALA A 438 -19.65 -18.85 1.82
CA ALA A 438 -20.69 -17.95 2.36
C ALA A 438 -21.71 -17.54 1.29
N SER A 439 -21.29 -17.49 0.04
CA SER A 439 -22.13 -17.24 -1.13
C SER A 439 -21.58 -18.00 -2.33
N VAL A 440 -22.47 -18.44 -3.20
CA VAL A 440 -22.16 -19.08 -4.48
C VAL A 440 -23.04 -18.46 -5.56
N ASN A 441 -22.45 -18.16 -6.71
CA ASN A 441 -23.19 -17.84 -7.92
C ASN A 441 -23.01 -19.01 -8.89
N SER A 442 -24.01 -19.89 -9.01
CA SER A 442 -23.85 -21.14 -9.77
C SER A 442 -23.59 -20.88 -11.25
N ARG A 443 -24.13 -19.79 -11.81
CA ARG A 443 -23.90 -19.41 -13.22
C ARG A 443 -22.46 -19.02 -13.45
N TRP A 444 -21.87 -18.23 -12.56
CA TRP A 444 -20.46 -17.88 -12.67
C TRP A 444 -19.58 -19.08 -12.34
N ASP A 445 -19.92 -19.91 -11.35
CA ASP A 445 -19.15 -21.11 -11.00
C ASP A 445 -19.12 -22.12 -12.17
N MET A 446 -20.24 -22.24 -12.90
CA MET A 446 -20.37 -23.06 -14.12
C MET A 446 -19.88 -22.38 -15.40
N ALA A 447 -19.46 -21.12 -15.35
CA ALA A 447 -18.86 -20.46 -16.51
C ALA A 447 -17.45 -21.04 -16.80
N GLY A 448 -16.83 -20.68 -17.91
CA GLY A 448 -15.48 -21.17 -18.25
C GLY A 448 -15.45 -22.64 -18.68
N GLU A 449 -14.31 -23.29 -18.50
CA GLU A 449 -14.10 -24.67 -18.98
C GLU A 449 -14.46 -25.70 -17.90
N ILE A 450 -15.52 -26.46 -18.16
CA ILE A 450 -16.07 -27.47 -17.24
C ILE A 450 -15.75 -28.88 -17.71
N THR A 451 -15.33 -29.72 -16.76
CA THR A 451 -15.22 -31.17 -16.92
C THR A 451 -16.24 -31.87 -16.02
N TYR A 452 -16.71 -33.05 -16.43
CA TYR A 452 -17.68 -33.82 -15.65
C TYR A 452 -17.08 -35.16 -15.20
N ARG A 453 -17.30 -35.50 -13.93
CA ARG A 453 -16.95 -36.81 -13.34
C ARG A 453 -18.06 -37.24 -12.40
N ASP A 454 -18.61 -38.43 -12.63
CA ASP A 454 -19.68 -39.02 -11.81
C ASP A 454 -20.90 -38.09 -11.60
N GLY A 455 -21.27 -37.33 -12.64
CA GLY A 455 -22.40 -36.40 -12.60
C GLY A 455 -22.13 -35.07 -11.87
N LYS A 456 -20.90 -34.87 -11.37
CA LYS A 456 -20.43 -33.61 -10.78
C LYS A 456 -19.64 -32.81 -11.81
N ALA A 457 -19.78 -31.49 -11.76
CA ALA A 457 -19.04 -30.55 -12.58
C ALA A 457 -17.80 -30.04 -11.83
N TYR A 458 -16.70 -29.90 -12.57
CA TYR A 458 -15.43 -29.41 -12.04
C TYR A 458 -14.80 -28.40 -12.99
N ARG A 459 -14.21 -27.36 -12.42
CA ARG A 459 -13.23 -26.52 -13.11
C ARG A 459 -11.83 -27.05 -12.85
N LYS A 460 -11.14 -27.44 -13.92
CA LYS A 460 -9.74 -27.84 -13.84
C LYS A 460 -8.85 -26.60 -13.95
N ASP A 461 -8.00 -26.41 -12.96
CA ASP A 461 -6.97 -25.38 -12.98
C ASP A 461 -6.02 -25.59 -14.16
N TRP A 462 -5.81 -24.55 -14.97
CA TRP A 462 -4.97 -24.62 -16.18
C TRP A 462 -3.47 -24.68 -15.88
N ARG A 463 -3.05 -24.42 -14.64
CA ARG A 463 -1.66 -24.63 -14.22
C ARG A 463 -1.41 -26.12 -14.13
N GLU A 464 -0.39 -26.62 -14.82
CA GLU A 464 -0.03 -28.05 -14.72
C GLU A 464 0.48 -28.41 -13.31
N ARG A 465 1.17 -27.46 -12.65
CA ARG A 465 1.63 -27.57 -11.26
C ARG A 465 1.29 -26.30 -10.51
N VAL A 466 0.86 -26.45 -9.26
CA VAL A 466 0.61 -25.35 -8.33
C VAL A 466 1.54 -25.43 -7.14
N TRP A 467 1.81 -24.30 -6.51
CA TRP A 467 2.51 -24.25 -5.23
C TRP A 467 1.49 -24.18 -4.11
N ALA A 468 1.29 -25.32 -3.44
CA ALA A 468 0.35 -25.47 -2.34
C ALA A 468 0.93 -24.84 -1.07
N LEU A 469 0.55 -23.59 -0.77
CA LEU A 469 1.22 -22.85 0.29
C LEU A 469 0.81 -23.35 1.68
N PRO A 470 1.76 -23.72 2.56
CA PRO A 470 1.44 -24.09 3.92
C PRO A 470 0.87 -22.90 4.68
N TRP A 471 -0.28 -23.08 5.32
CA TRP A 471 -0.76 -22.19 6.37
C TRP A 471 -0.18 -22.64 7.69
N ILE A 472 0.55 -21.75 8.35
CA ILE A 472 1.06 -21.98 9.69
C ILE A 472 0.17 -21.20 10.65
N ASP A 473 -0.49 -21.91 11.55
CA ASP A 473 -1.36 -21.32 12.58
C ASP A 473 -0.60 -20.25 13.37
N THR A 474 -1.29 -19.17 13.74
CA THR A 474 -0.68 -18.04 14.46
C THR A 474 -0.03 -18.45 15.77
N ASP A 475 -0.60 -19.44 16.46
CA ASP A 475 -0.05 -19.96 17.72
C ASP A 475 1.20 -20.81 17.52
N VAL A 476 1.38 -21.39 16.32
CA VAL A 476 2.57 -22.15 15.93
C VAL A 476 3.67 -21.20 15.48
N ILE A 477 3.40 -20.30 14.53
CA ILE A 477 4.41 -19.36 14.01
C ILE A 477 4.75 -18.25 15.02
N GLY A 478 3.83 -17.94 15.94
CA GLY A 478 4.03 -17.03 17.09
C GLY A 478 4.25 -15.56 16.71
N THR A 479 4.10 -15.20 15.44
CA THR A 479 4.14 -13.80 15.00
C THR A 479 2.88 -13.08 15.46
N ASP A 480 2.85 -11.74 15.39
CA ASP A 480 1.66 -10.96 15.74
C ASP A 480 0.40 -11.56 15.09
N SER A 481 -0.60 -11.94 15.88
CA SER A 481 -1.81 -12.61 15.37
C SER A 481 -2.90 -11.64 14.92
N THR A 482 -2.73 -10.34 15.17
CA THR A 482 -3.82 -9.34 15.09
C THR A 482 -4.44 -9.29 13.70
N LEU A 483 -3.64 -9.43 12.63
CA LEU A 483 -4.18 -9.44 11.26
C LEU A 483 -5.09 -10.66 11.02
N ALA A 484 -4.67 -11.85 11.44
CA ALA A 484 -5.46 -13.07 11.25
C ALA A 484 -6.66 -13.10 12.19
N ASP A 485 -6.50 -12.60 13.42
CA ASP A 485 -7.60 -12.48 14.39
C ASP A 485 -8.67 -11.51 13.90
N ASN A 486 -8.28 -10.31 13.48
CA ASN A 486 -9.22 -9.34 12.94
C ASN A 486 -9.97 -9.89 11.73
N TYR A 487 -9.27 -10.62 10.84
CA TYR A 487 -9.89 -11.24 9.66
C TYR A 487 -10.98 -12.25 10.03
N VAL A 488 -10.78 -13.05 11.08
CA VAL A 488 -11.75 -14.07 11.49
C VAL A 488 -12.85 -13.50 12.40
N ASP A 489 -12.49 -12.63 13.34
CA ASP A 489 -13.39 -12.16 14.41
C ASP A 489 -14.24 -10.94 14.04
N THR A 490 -13.73 -10.09 13.14
CA THR A 490 -14.44 -8.85 12.81
C THR A 490 -15.54 -9.14 11.82
N THR A 491 -16.79 -8.94 12.24
CA THR A 491 -17.97 -9.16 11.41
C THR A 491 -18.71 -7.87 11.06
N TYR A 492 -19.38 -7.93 9.92
CA TYR A 492 -20.10 -6.85 9.24
C TYR A 492 -21.51 -7.35 8.94
N ASP A 493 -22.48 -6.45 9.09
CA ASP A 493 -23.86 -6.68 8.69
C ASP A 493 -23.95 -6.74 7.15
N ALA A 494 -24.36 -7.89 6.64
CA ALA A 494 -24.58 -8.12 5.21
C ALA A 494 -26.07 -8.20 4.84
N THR A 495 -26.99 -7.88 5.76
CA THR A 495 -28.44 -8.02 5.55
C THR A 495 -28.97 -7.16 4.42
N LYS A 496 -28.34 -6.01 4.13
CA LYS A 496 -28.66 -5.21 2.94
C LYS A 496 -28.38 -5.95 1.63
N LEU A 497 -27.30 -6.74 1.56
CA LEU A 497 -26.94 -7.53 0.38
C LEU A 497 -27.72 -8.84 0.31
N VAL A 498 -27.86 -9.52 1.46
CA VAL A 498 -28.55 -10.80 1.60
C VAL A 498 -29.52 -10.71 2.78
N PRO A 499 -30.81 -10.42 2.53
CA PRO A 499 -31.80 -10.27 3.59
C PRO A 499 -31.84 -11.46 4.55
N GLY A 500 -31.74 -11.18 5.86
CA GLY A 500 -31.76 -12.21 6.90
C GLY A 500 -30.45 -12.99 7.08
N SER A 501 -29.35 -12.59 6.42
CA SER A 501 -28.03 -13.17 6.66
C SER A 501 -27.51 -12.87 8.07
N GLU A 502 -26.74 -13.82 8.61
CA GLU A 502 -25.92 -13.58 9.80
C GLU A 502 -24.75 -12.63 9.46
N PRO A 503 -24.19 -11.92 10.45
CA PRO A 503 -22.99 -11.12 10.25
C PRO A 503 -21.82 -11.94 9.69
N VAL A 504 -21.13 -11.40 8.70
CA VAL A 504 -20.04 -12.08 7.98
C VAL A 504 -18.72 -11.37 8.23
N ASN A 505 -17.61 -12.10 8.20
CA ASN A 505 -16.30 -11.46 8.21
C ASN A 505 -15.99 -10.78 6.86
N ALA A 506 -14.88 -10.05 6.78
CA ALA A 506 -14.52 -9.29 5.58
C ALA A 506 -14.40 -10.17 4.31
N GLY A 507 -13.80 -11.36 4.42
CA GLY A 507 -13.65 -12.27 3.28
C GLY A 507 -14.98 -12.82 2.77
N ASN A 508 -15.83 -13.29 3.67
CA ASN A 508 -17.17 -13.79 3.35
C ASN A 508 -18.09 -12.67 2.83
N GLY A 509 -17.99 -11.46 3.40
CA GLY A 509 -18.71 -10.29 2.90
C GLY A 509 -18.28 -9.92 1.48
N LEU A 510 -16.97 -9.97 1.20
CA LEU A 510 -16.46 -9.75 -0.15
C LEU A 510 -16.94 -10.85 -1.08
N GLN A 511 -17.02 -12.10 -0.61
CA GLN A 511 -17.57 -13.17 -1.42
C GLN A 511 -19.02 -12.92 -1.84
N VAL A 512 -19.87 -12.52 -0.90
CA VAL A 512 -21.26 -12.14 -1.15
C VAL A 512 -21.35 -11.04 -2.21
N LEU A 513 -20.54 -9.98 -2.08
CA LEU A 513 -20.55 -8.87 -3.03
C LEU A 513 -20.01 -9.28 -4.41
N LEU A 514 -18.83 -9.90 -4.45
CA LEU A 514 -18.09 -10.15 -5.68
C LEU A 514 -18.73 -11.24 -6.55
N ASN A 515 -19.43 -12.20 -5.95
CA ASN A 515 -20.25 -13.17 -6.69
C ASN A 515 -21.38 -12.50 -7.48
N ARG A 516 -21.81 -11.29 -7.10
CA ARG A 516 -22.77 -10.48 -7.88
C ARG A 516 -22.05 -9.52 -8.81
N LEU A 517 -21.04 -8.83 -8.30
CA LEU A 517 -20.36 -7.74 -9.00
C LEU A 517 -19.51 -8.22 -10.19
N VAL A 518 -18.66 -9.23 -10.02
CA VAL A 518 -17.72 -9.64 -11.07
C VAL A 518 -18.44 -10.10 -12.35
N PRO A 519 -19.49 -10.94 -12.28
CA PRO A 519 -20.26 -11.30 -13.47
C PRO A 519 -20.91 -10.10 -14.18
N GLN A 520 -21.38 -9.09 -13.44
CA GLN A 520 -21.92 -7.86 -14.03
C GLN A 520 -20.82 -7.03 -14.72
N LEU A 521 -19.62 -6.98 -14.13
CA LEU A 521 -18.48 -6.32 -14.77
C LEU A 521 -18.07 -7.07 -16.04
N TYR A 522 -18.06 -8.40 -16.04
CA TYR A 522 -17.82 -9.20 -17.25
C TYR A 522 -18.84 -8.92 -18.35
N GLU A 523 -20.13 -8.86 -18.02
CA GLU A 523 -21.17 -8.50 -18.99
C GLU A 523 -20.95 -7.08 -19.55
N LYS A 524 -20.65 -6.10 -18.69
CA LYS A 524 -20.39 -4.71 -19.09
C LYS A 524 -19.16 -4.56 -20.00
N TRP A 525 -18.16 -5.41 -19.80
CA TRP A 525 -16.91 -5.41 -20.58
C TRP A 525 -16.94 -6.39 -21.76
N ASP A 526 -18.12 -6.92 -22.10
CA ASP A 526 -18.33 -7.88 -23.19
C ASP A 526 -17.42 -9.13 -23.10
N VAL A 527 -17.11 -9.57 -21.87
CA VAL A 527 -16.35 -10.81 -21.63
C VAL A 527 -17.27 -12.00 -21.88
N THR A 528 -16.99 -12.77 -22.94
CA THR A 528 -17.85 -13.89 -23.34
C THR A 528 -17.66 -15.10 -22.41
N PRO A 529 -18.63 -16.04 -22.35
CA PRO A 529 -18.51 -17.25 -21.54
C PRO A 529 -17.23 -18.06 -21.77
N GLU A 530 -16.73 -18.09 -23.00
CA GLU A 530 -15.49 -18.78 -23.39
C GLU A 530 -14.24 -18.10 -22.84
N GLN A 531 -14.30 -16.78 -22.62
CA GLN A 531 -13.18 -15.98 -22.12
C GLN A 531 -13.08 -16.01 -20.59
N ILE A 532 -14.18 -16.30 -19.89
CA ILE A 532 -14.25 -16.25 -18.41
C ILE A 532 -13.16 -17.11 -17.76
N ALA A 533 -12.85 -18.28 -18.30
CA ALA A 533 -11.78 -19.13 -17.76
C ALA A 533 -10.41 -18.42 -17.77
N SER A 534 -10.10 -17.64 -18.80
CA SER A 534 -8.88 -16.82 -18.85
C SER A 534 -8.95 -15.67 -17.86
N TYR A 535 -10.05 -14.90 -17.87
CA TYR A 535 -10.24 -13.72 -17.03
C TYR A 535 -10.26 -14.04 -15.54
N ASP A 536 -10.82 -15.17 -15.14
CA ASP A 536 -10.79 -15.65 -13.76
C ASP A 536 -9.38 -16.01 -13.27
N GLY A 537 -8.39 -16.04 -14.19
CA GLY A 537 -7.00 -16.31 -13.87
C GLY A 537 -6.74 -17.81 -13.84
N LEU A 538 -6.79 -18.45 -15.02
CA LEU A 538 -6.42 -19.85 -15.25
C LEU A 538 -7.49 -20.88 -14.82
N ASN A 539 -8.76 -20.54 -15.08
CA ASN A 539 -9.96 -21.36 -14.84
C ASN A 539 -10.18 -21.71 -13.36
N VAL A 540 -9.66 -20.90 -12.44
CA VAL A 540 -9.83 -21.09 -10.99
C VAL A 540 -11.16 -20.47 -10.56
N PRO A 541 -12.07 -21.21 -9.89
CA PRO A 541 -13.28 -20.61 -9.34
C PRO A 541 -12.98 -19.79 -8.08
N PHE A 542 -13.82 -18.79 -7.81
CA PHE A 542 -13.65 -17.91 -6.66
C PHE A 542 -14.07 -18.58 -5.35
N ARG A 543 -13.10 -18.70 -4.43
CA ARG A 543 -13.27 -19.30 -3.09
C ARG A 543 -12.60 -18.43 -2.03
N ILE A 544 -13.16 -18.49 -0.83
CA ILE A 544 -12.63 -17.85 0.37
C ILE A 544 -12.36 -18.91 1.44
N GLU A 545 -11.26 -18.70 2.19
CA GLU A 545 -10.86 -19.50 3.33
C GLU A 545 -10.80 -18.65 4.60
N ASN A 546 -11.17 -19.26 5.72
CA ASN A 546 -11.24 -18.59 7.03
C ASN A 546 -10.34 -19.31 8.03
N LYS A 547 -9.06 -18.91 8.08
CA LYS A 547 -8.04 -19.53 8.94
C LYS A 547 -7.28 -18.49 9.76
N ARG A 548 -6.98 -18.83 11.01
CA ARG A 548 -6.05 -18.08 11.88
C ARG A 548 -4.62 -18.48 11.62
N ALA A 549 -4.14 -18.16 10.44
CA ALA A 549 -2.83 -18.60 9.99
C ALA A 549 -2.18 -17.57 9.06
N TYR A 550 -0.87 -17.70 8.89
CA TYR A 550 -0.14 -17.01 7.84
C TYR A 550 0.46 -18.02 6.88
N LYS A 551 0.40 -17.73 5.58
CA LYS A 551 1.01 -18.58 4.57
C LYS A 551 2.52 -18.41 4.53
N SER A 552 3.27 -19.51 4.47
CA SER A 552 4.71 -19.47 4.19
C SER A 552 4.97 -19.60 2.70
N ARG A 553 5.45 -18.52 2.08
CA ARG A 553 5.75 -18.45 0.65
C ARG A 553 7.23 -18.78 0.35
N PRO A 554 7.55 -19.20 -0.88
CA PRO A 554 8.93 -19.24 -1.37
C PRO A 554 9.63 -17.88 -1.32
N LEU A 555 10.94 -17.93 -1.09
CA LEU A 555 11.76 -16.77 -0.72
C LEU A 555 12.67 -16.26 -1.85
N HIS A 556 12.41 -16.63 -3.11
CA HIS A 556 13.16 -16.07 -4.24
C HIS A 556 13.13 -14.54 -4.17
N GLY A 557 14.29 -13.91 -4.25
CA GLY A 557 14.42 -12.46 -4.25
C GLY A 557 14.03 -11.74 -2.94
N VAL A 558 13.73 -12.47 -1.86
CA VAL A 558 13.28 -11.85 -0.58
C VAL A 558 14.29 -10.87 0.00
N TRP A 559 15.58 -11.00 -0.34
CA TRP A 559 16.63 -10.06 0.07
C TRP A 559 16.30 -8.60 -0.28
N ALA A 560 15.52 -8.39 -1.34
CA ALA A 560 15.16 -7.09 -1.89
C ALA A 560 13.83 -6.52 -1.35
N THR A 561 13.20 -7.16 -0.36
CA THR A 561 11.86 -6.75 0.13
C THR A 561 11.81 -6.42 1.63
N PRO A 562 12.74 -5.64 2.19
CA PRO A 562 12.63 -5.20 3.58
C PRO A 562 11.49 -4.18 3.76
N PRO A 563 10.96 -4.02 4.99
CA PRO A 563 11.15 -4.86 6.17
C PRO A 563 10.41 -6.21 6.10
N PHE A 564 10.70 -7.10 7.05
CA PHE A 564 10.26 -8.50 7.07
C PHE A 564 9.19 -8.79 8.13
N LEU A 565 8.62 -10.00 8.02
CA LEU A 565 7.33 -10.43 8.60
C LEU A 565 6.14 -9.73 7.94
N HIS A 566 4.94 -10.28 8.15
CA HIS A 566 3.73 -9.78 7.49
C HIS A 566 3.41 -8.32 7.82
N ASN A 567 3.84 -7.82 8.98
CA ASN A 567 3.62 -6.45 9.46
C ASN A 567 4.87 -5.56 9.39
N GLY A 568 5.94 -6.03 8.76
CA GLY A 568 7.17 -5.26 8.56
C GLY A 568 7.87 -4.87 9.86
N SER A 569 7.75 -5.68 10.90
CA SER A 569 8.25 -5.41 12.25
C SER A 569 9.71 -5.80 12.49
N VAL A 570 10.37 -6.38 11.48
CA VAL A 570 11.80 -6.76 11.54
C VAL A 570 12.57 -6.08 10.39
N PRO A 571 13.55 -5.21 10.66
CA PRO A 571 14.13 -4.34 9.62
C PRO A 571 15.06 -5.05 8.63
N THR A 572 15.75 -6.12 9.05
CA THR A 572 16.74 -6.83 8.22
C THR A 572 16.61 -8.35 8.36
N ILE A 573 17.02 -9.13 7.35
CA ILE A 573 17.06 -10.59 7.45
C ILE A 573 18.01 -11.03 8.57
N TYR A 574 19.11 -10.31 8.77
CA TYR A 574 19.99 -10.55 9.90
C TYR A 574 19.27 -10.48 11.25
N ASP A 575 18.40 -9.47 11.44
CA ASP A 575 17.59 -9.35 12.66
C ASP A 575 16.54 -10.47 12.75
N LEU A 576 15.98 -10.90 11.62
CA LEU A 576 15.01 -12.01 11.58
C LEU A 576 15.63 -13.34 12.04
N LEU A 577 16.84 -13.64 11.56
CA LEU A 577 17.60 -14.84 11.92
C LEU A 577 18.25 -14.74 13.31
N SER A 578 18.30 -13.55 13.90
CA SER A 578 18.85 -13.32 15.22
C SER A 578 17.88 -13.73 16.33
N PRO A 579 18.38 -14.06 17.54
CA PRO A 579 17.52 -14.33 18.69
C PRO A 579 16.58 -13.16 18.99
N LEU A 580 15.36 -13.43 19.46
CA LEU A 580 14.35 -12.41 19.73
C LEU A 580 14.86 -11.23 20.58
N ARG A 581 15.71 -11.51 21.58
CA ARG A 581 16.31 -10.48 22.45
C ARG A 581 17.21 -9.49 21.73
N ALA A 582 17.72 -9.84 20.54
CA ALA A 582 18.57 -9.00 19.72
C ALA A 582 17.77 -8.20 18.67
N ARG A 583 16.50 -8.55 18.43
CA ARG A 583 15.64 -7.81 17.50
C ARG A 583 15.37 -6.39 18.03
N PRO A 584 15.51 -5.34 17.19
CA PRO A 584 15.20 -3.98 17.60
C PRO A 584 13.77 -3.85 18.11
N LYS A 585 13.58 -3.14 19.23
CA LYS A 585 12.23 -2.84 19.76
C LYS A 585 11.59 -1.64 19.07
N THR A 586 12.43 -0.72 18.61
CA THR A 586 12.04 0.40 17.76
C THR A 586 13.06 0.58 16.65
N PHE A 587 12.63 1.05 15.49
CA PHE A 587 13.50 1.39 14.37
C PHE A 587 12.83 2.38 13.43
N TYR A 588 13.61 3.09 12.62
CA TYR A 588 13.08 4.00 11.62
C TYR A 588 12.96 3.31 10.25
N SER A 589 11.85 3.55 9.54
CA SER A 589 11.63 3.13 8.16
C SER A 589 11.23 4.30 7.26
N GLY A 590 11.34 4.11 5.94
CA GLY A 590 11.05 5.13 4.93
C GLY A 590 12.29 5.79 4.34
N ASN A 591 13.44 5.74 5.01
CA ASN A 591 14.71 5.89 4.30
C ASN A 591 14.95 4.58 3.52
N ARG A 592 15.35 4.70 2.25
CA ARG A 592 15.55 3.55 1.36
C ARG A 592 17.01 3.10 1.25
N GLU A 593 17.91 3.70 2.04
CA GLU A 593 19.32 3.30 2.05
C GLU A 593 19.44 1.84 2.51
N TYR A 594 20.15 1.04 1.73
CA TYR A 594 20.20 -0.42 1.86
C TYR A 594 21.52 -0.89 2.48
N ASP A 595 21.42 -1.82 3.43
CA ASP A 595 22.56 -2.54 4.00
C ASP A 595 22.67 -3.93 3.35
N PRO A 596 23.59 -4.14 2.39
CA PRO A 596 23.77 -5.43 1.72
C PRO A 596 24.35 -6.53 2.60
N ASN A 597 24.88 -6.19 3.79
CA ASN A 597 25.41 -7.19 4.71
C ASN A 597 24.32 -7.75 5.62
N ARG A 598 23.36 -6.91 6.02
CA ARG A 598 22.24 -7.33 6.88
C ARG A 598 20.98 -7.71 6.10
N LEU A 599 20.93 -7.32 4.82
CA LEU A 599 19.78 -7.42 3.92
C LEU A 599 18.56 -6.69 4.47
N GLY A 600 18.61 -5.36 4.41
CA GLY A 600 17.46 -4.51 4.76
C GLY A 600 17.78 -3.03 4.72
N TYR A 601 16.79 -2.18 5.02
CA TYR A 601 17.01 -0.74 5.10
C TYR A 601 17.82 -0.35 6.35
N VAL A 602 18.56 0.75 6.26
CA VAL A 602 19.26 1.34 7.40
C VAL A 602 18.25 1.91 8.40
N SER A 603 18.18 1.31 9.59
CA SER A 603 17.15 1.60 10.60
C SER A 603 17.35 2.87 11.44
N LYS A 604 18.33 3.71 11.09
CA LYS A 604 18.67 4.93 11.85
C LYS A 604 17.64 6.04 11.61
N SER A 605 17.52 6.92 12.61
CA SER A 605 16.68 8.12 12.50
C SER A 605 17.11 9.00 11.32
N ALA A 606 16.13 9.46 10.55
CA ALA A 606 16.29 10.40 9.46
C ALA A 606 15.09 11.37 9.44
N GLU A 607 15.26 12.55 8.84
CA GLU A 607 14.14 13.47 8.60
C GLU A 607 13.06 12.78 7.77
N GLY A 608 11.79 12.99 8.11
CA GLY A 608 10.65 12.40 7.41
C GLY A 608 10.40 10.92 7.69
N ALA A 609 11.35 10.19 8.27
CA ALA A 609 11.20 8.75 8.52
C ALA A 609 10.09 8.44 9.54
N PHE A 610 9.52 7.25 9.42
CA PHE A 610 8.52 6.69 10.33
C PHE A 610 9.21 5.91 11.45
N LEU A 611 8.85 6.16 12.71
CA LEU A 611 9.31 5.38 13.85
C LEU A 611 8.37 4.18 14.06
N HIS A 612 8.86 2.99 13.78
CA HIS A 612 8.16 1.75 14.05
C HIS A 612 8.39 1.33 15.51
N ASP A 613 7.31 1.02 16.23
CA ASP A 613 7.33 0.53 17.62
C ASP A 613 6.68 -0.84 17.71
N THR A 614 7.50 -1.84 18.06
CA THR A 614 7.11 -3.26 18.12
C THR A 614 6.42 -3.66 19.42
N SER A 615 6.25 -2.72 20.36
CA SER A 615 5.45 -2.94 21.58
C SER A 615 3.95 -2.77 21.34
N ILE A 616 3.56 -2.20 20.21
CA ILE A 616 2.16 -1.98 19.82
C ILE A 616 1.58 -3.28 19.24
N LYS A 617 0.39 -3.69 19.72
CA LYS A 617 -0.37 -4.80 19.12
C LYS A 617 -0.69 -4.48 17.65
N GLY A 618 -0.41 -5.42 16.74
CA GLY A 618 -0.40 -5.21 15.29
C GLY A 618 1.00 -4.97 14.72
N ASN A 619 1.96 -4.52 15.54
CA ASN A 619 3.36 -4.29 15.17
C ASN A 619 4.34 -5.25 15.87
N MET A 620 3.86 -6.28 16.58
CA MET A 620 4.76 -7.14 17.35
C MET A 620 5.75 -7.86 16.43
N ASN A 621 7.00 -7.94 16.89
CA ASN A 621 8.10 -8.62 16.19
C ASN A 621 8.43 -10.01 16.77
N THR A 622 7.46 -10.63 17.45
CA THR A 622 7.55 -11.99 18.00
C THR A 622 7.45 -13.04 16.89
N GLY A 623 7.66 -14.30 17.26
CA GLY A 623 7.50 -15.42 16.35
C GLY A 623 8.61 -15.58 15.31
N HIS A 624 8.50 -16.67 14.54
CA HIS A 624 9.51 -17.06 13.55
C HIS A 624 10.93 -17.09 14.18
N LEU A 625 11.09 -17.92 15.22
CA LEU A 625 12.24 -17.93 16.13
C LEU A 625 13.16 -19.12 15.89
N PHE A 626 14.45 -18.83 15.86
CA PHE A 626 15.56 -19.78 15.92
C PHE A 626 16.08 -19.82 17.36
N THR A 627 15.73 -20.85 18.12
CA THR A 627 15.99 -20.94 19.56
C THR A 627 16.03 -22.39 20.03
N ASP A 628 16.80 -22.68 21.08
CA ASP A 628 16.86 -24.01 21.71
C ASP A 628 15.81 -24.17 22.83
N VAL A 629 15.08 -23.08 23.13
CA VAL A 629 14.01 -23.08 24.13
C VAL A 629 12.68 -23.41 23.46
N GLN A 630 11.97 -24.40 23.98
CA GLN A 630 10.62 -24.70 23.51
C GLN A 630 9.66 -23.58 23.91
N MET A 631 9.16 -22.84 22.93
CA MET A 631 8.26 -21.71 23.11
C MET A 631 7.42 -21.47 21.85
N PRO A 632 6.27 -20.76 21.95
CA PRO A 632 5.50 -20.36 20.77
C PRO A 632 6.36 -19.63 19.75
N GLY A 633 6.19 -19.97 18.47
CA GLY A 633 6.95 -19.39 17.38
C GLY A 633 8.35 -19.94 17.15
N ARG A 634 8.79 -20.98 17.88
CA ARG A 634 10.03 -21.70 17.53
C ARG A 634 9.82 -22.46 16.21
N ILE A 635 10.67 -22.17 15.23
CA ILE A 635 10.65 -22.83 13.91
C ILE A 635 11.95 -23.58 13.58
N GLY A 636 13.01 -23.37 14.37
CA GLY A 636 14.30 -24.01 14.16
C GLY A 636 15.23 -23.82 15.35
N ASP A 637 16.42 -24.41 15.26
CA ASP A 637 17.43 -24.37 16.30
C ASP A 637 18.14 -23.01 16.37
N LEU A 638 18.77 -22.71 17.50
CA LEU A 638 19.51 -21.47 17.66
C LEU A 638 20.68 -21.41 16.67
N LEU A 639 20.67 -20.42 15.78
CA LEU A 639 21.73 -20.21 14.81
C LEU A 639 22.94 -19.51 15.47
N SER A 640 24.15 -20.00 15.18
CA SER A 640 25.38 -19.25 15.40
C SER A 640 25.48 -18.06 14.44
N GLU A 641 26.38 -17.11 14.74
CA GLU A 641 26.65 -15.98 13.85
C GLU A 641 27.11 -16.43 12.46
N GLN A 642 27.97 -17.44 12.40
CA GLN A 642 28.45 -17.97 11.14
C GLN A 642 27.31 -18.59 10.31
N GLN A 643 26.41 -19.36 10.95
CA GLN A 643 25.26 -19.94 10.27
C GLN A 643 24.30 -18.87 9.74
N ARG A 644 24.02 -17.81 10.52
CA ARG A 644 23.22 -16.67 10.05
C ARG A 644 23.83 -16.05 8.80
N MET A 645 25.13 -15.77 8.82
CA MET A 645 25.81 -15.15 7.68
C MET A 645 25.92 -16.08 6.47
N ASP A 646 26.07 -17.39 6.68
CA ASP A 646 26.03 -18.38 5.60
C ASP A 646 24.64 -18.42 4.94
N ILE A 647 23.55 -18.44 5.73
CA ILE A 647 22.16 -18.37 5.22
C ILE A 647 21.92 -17.06 4.46
N ILE A 648 22.34 -15.92 5.00
CA ILE A 648 22.25 -14.61 4.34
C ILE A 648 22.92 -14.64 2.97
N GLU A 649 24.12 -15.22 2.88
CA GLU A 649 24.85 -15.30 1.61
C GLU A 649 24.11 -16.16 0.58
N TYR A 650 23.44 -17.23 1.01
CA TYR A 650 22.57 -18.02 0.12
C TYR A 650 21.31 -17.26 -0.29
N ILE A 651 20.63 -16.57 0.63
CA ILE A 651 19.41 -15.80 0.34
C ILE A 651 19.63 -14.75 -0.77
N LYS A 652 20.84 -14.19 -0.89
CA LYS A 652 21.18 -13.26 -2.00
C LYS A 652 21.03 -13.91 -3.38
N VAL A 653 21.29 -15.21 -3.50
CA VAL A 653 21.36 -15.93 -4.79
C VAL A 653 20.36 -17.09 -4.90
N MET A 654 19.50 -17.27 -3.90
CA MET A 654 18.56 -18.38 -3.82
C MET A 654 17.70 -18.49 -5.07
N GLY A 655 17.77 -19.65 -5.72
CA GLY A 655 17.02 -19.95 -6.93
C GLY A 655 17.54 -19.28 -8.21
N ASN A 656 18.58 -18.43 -8.13
CA ASN A 656 19.13 -17.76 -9.30
C ASN A 656 19.92 -18.75 -10.19
N PRO A 657 19.51 -18.98 -11.45
CA PRO A 657 20.17 -19.89 -12.38
C PRO A 657 21.66 -19.58 -12.54
N ASP A 658 22.03 -18.29 -12.51
CA ASP A 658 23.40 -17.81 -12.72
C ASP A 658 24.38 -18.38 -11.67
N PHE A 659 23.88 -18.78 -10.49
CA PHE A 659 24.69 -19.34 -9.40
C PHE A 659 24.48 -20.85 -9.20
N SER A 660 23.54 -21.48 -9.91
CA SER A 660 23.14 -22.88 -9.67
C SER A 660 24.32 -23.84 -9.81
N GLU A 661 25.08 -23.76 -10.92
CA GLU A 661 26.27 -24.61 -11.12
C GLU A 661 27.33 -24.38 -10.04
N ALA A 662 27.63 -23.11 -9.74
CA ALA A 662 28.62 -22.74 -8.73
C ALA A 662 28.25 -23.27 -7.34
N LEU A 663 26.95 -23.35 -7.02
CA LEU A 663 26.42 -23.94 -5.77
C LEU A 663 26.42 -25.48 -5.77
N GLY A 664 26.76 -26.14 -6.88
CA GLY A 664 26.63 -27.59 -7.05
C GLY A 664 25.18 -28.02 -7.30
N GLY A 665 24.43 -27.22 -8.05
CA GLY A 665 22.98 -27.31 -8.26
C GLY A 665 22.18 -26.56 -7.21
N ASP A 666 21.03 -25.99 -7.58
CA ASP A 666 20.05 -25.42 -6.65
C ASP A 666 18.67 -26.04 -6.91
N PRO A 667 18.05 -26.73 -5.93
CA PRO A 667 16.68 -27.25 -6.09
C PRO A 667 15.65 -26.14 -6.31
N LEU A 668 15.98 -24.91 -5.93
CA LEU A 668 15.13 -23.73 -6.09
C LEU A 668 15.36 -23.00 -7.42
N ASN A 669 16.22 -23.51 -8.31
CA ASN A 669 16.54 -22.89 -9.59
C ASN A 669 15.26 -22.60 -10.40
N TRP A 670 14.93 -21.33 -10.57
CA TRP A 670 13.64 -20.95 -11.15
C TRP A 670 13.51 -21.22 -12.65
N ASP A 671 14.62 -21.47 -13.36
CA ASP A 671 14.56 -21.92 -14.75
C ASP A 671 14.02 -23.37 -14.89
N ASN A 672 13.94 -24.12 -13.78
CA ASN A 672 13.34 -25.46 -13.75
C ASN A 672 11.82 -25.44 -13.55
N TYR A 673 11.23 -24.28 -13.21
CA TYR A 673 9.78 -24.19 -13.03
C TYR A 673 9.06 -24.01 -14.36
N LEU A 674 7.82 -24.49 -14.43
CA LEU A 674 6.99 -24.37 -15.63
C LEU A 674 6.78 -22.90 -16.00
N LYS A 675 6.74 -22.65 -17.31
CA LYS A 675 6.41 -21.33 -17.85
C LYS A 675 4.96 -20.99 -17.57
N ALA A 676 4.67 -19.69 -17.55
CA ALA A 676 3.31 -19.19 -17.44
C ALA A 676 2.43 -19.70 -18.60
N PRO A 677 1.20 -20.15 -18.34
CA PRO A 677 0.22 -20.36 -19.40
C PRO A 677 -0.10 -19.02 -20.06
N GLN A 678 0.02 -18.98 -21.39
CA GLN A 678 -0.33 -17.84 -22.23
C GLN A 678 -1.66 -18.12 -22.94
N THR A 679 -2.49 -17.10 -23.10
CA THR A 679 -3.82 -17.20 -23.71
C THR A 679 -4.01 -16.09 -24.74
N THR A 680 -4.77 -16.35 -25.80
CA THR A 680 -5.07 -15.34 -26.83
C THR A 680 -5.87 -14.18 -26.23
N GLU A 681 -6.73 -14.47 -25.25
CA GLU A 681 -7.55 -13.51 -24.52
C GLU A 681 -6.70 -12.49 -23.77
N LEU A 682 -5.56 -12.91 -23.21
CA LEU A 682 -4.63 -12.02 -22.53
C LEU A 682 -4.01 -11.01 -23.50
N GLU A 683 -3.52 -11.47 -24.66
CA GLU A 683 -2.96 -10.58 -25.68
C GLU A 683 -3.99 -9.55 -26.16
N LEU A 684 -5.24 -9.99 -26.37
CA LEU A 684 -6.34 -9.11 -26.75
C LEU A 684 -6.70 -8.10 -25.66
N ALA A 685 -6.71 -8.50 -24.39
CA ALA A 685 -6.96 -7.60 -23.27
C ALA A 685 -5.90 -6.50 -23.20
N CYS A 686 -4.61 -6.84 -23.34
CA CYS A 686 -3.54 -5.83 -23.39
C CYS A 686 -3.64 -4.87 -24.58
N GLN A 687 -4.16 -5.31 -25.72
CA GLN A 687 -4.40 -4.43 -26.86
C GLN A 687 -5.60 -3.48 -26.63
N ARG A 688 -6.57 -3.89 -25.82
CA ARG A 688 -7.80 -3.14 -25.51
C ARG A 688 -7.66 -2.18 -24.33
N SER A 689 -6.88 -2.54 -23.31
CA SER A 689 -6.65 -1.74 -22.09
C SER A 689 -6.17 -0.31 -22.37
N HIS A 690 -5.55 -0.08 -23.53
CA HIS A 690 -5.08 1.23 -23.99
C HIS A 690 -6.01 1.95 -24.99
N LYS A 691 -7.08 1.28 -25.47
CA LYS A 691 -7.97 1.78 -26.55
C LYS A 691 -9.40 2.03 -26.10
N VAL A 692 -9.92 1.29 -25.13
CA VAL A 692 -11.32 1.43 -24.68
C VAL A 692 -11.56 2.78 -24.00
N HIS A 693 -10.53 3.37 -23.37
CA HIS A 693 -10.57 4.71 -22.77
C HIS A 693 -10.76 5.87 -23.78
N VAL A 694 -10.74 5.59 -25.09
CA VAL A 694 -10.89 6.57 -26.16
C VAL A 694 -12.20 6.42 -26.94
N THR A 695 -12.87 5.26 -26.91
CA THR A 695 -13.79 4.90 -28.02
C THR A 695 -15.28 4.79 -27.67
N GLN A 696 -15.69 4.84 -26.39
CA GLN A 696 -17.14 4.94 -26.06
C GLN A 696 -17.69 6.38 -26.08
N VAL A 697 -16.85 7.39 -26.34
CA VAL A 697 -17.27 8.79 -26.48
C VAL A 697 -17.94 9.11 -27.84
N LEU A 698 -17.95 8.16 -28.79
CA LEU A 698 -18.46 8.39 -30.16
C LEU A 698 -19.68 7.55 -30.56
N GLN A 699 -20.41 6.96 -29.62
CA GLN A 699 -21.72 6.35 -29.91
C GLN A 699 -22.82 6.98 -29.05
N SER A 700 -23.06 8.27 -29.28
CA SER A 700 -24.43 8.82 -29.15
C SER A 700 -24.97 9.04 -30.56
N PRO A 701 -26.24 8.68 -30.83
CA PRO A 701 -26.84 8.89 -32.14
C PRO A 701 -27.07 10.39 -32.31
N VAL A 702 -26.19 11.07 -33.05
CA VAL A 702 -26.53 12.38 -33.60
C VAL A 702 -27.56 12.12 -34.70
N GLU A 703 -28.80 12.47 -34.38
CA GLU A 703 -29.95 12.47 -35.29
C GLU A 703 -29.60 13.11 -36.63
N GLU A 704 -29.97 12.42 -37.71
CA GLU A 704 -30.09 12.96 -39.06
C GLU A 704 -31.07 14.14 -39.06
N LEU A 705 -30.56 15.37 -39.01
CA LEU A 705 -31.34 16.56 -39.37
C LEU A 705 -30.49 17.54 -40.17
N ASN A 706 -30.66 17.47 -41.50
CA ASN A 706 -30.71 18.58 -42.48
C ASN A 706 -29.89 18.33 -43.75
N THR A 707 -30.45 17.51 -44.64
CA THR A 707 -30.35 17.74 -46.08
C THR A 707 -31.69 18.22 -46.61
N GLN A 708 -31.94 19.53 -46.60
CA GLN A 708 -32.90 20.17 -47.51
C GLN A 708 -32.51 21.62 -47.82
N GLY A 709 -32.41 21.92 -49.12
CA GLY A 709 -32.33 23.26 -49.73
C GLY A 709 -30.91 23.65 -50.15
N GLY A 710 -30.51 23.73 -51.42
CA GLY A 710 -31.26 23.92 -52.65
C GLY A 710 -30.88 25.26 -53.30
N ASN A 711 -29.84 25.26 -54.12
CA ASN A 711 -29.63 26.01 -55.38
C ASN A 711 -28.15 26.06 -55.77
#